data_AF-A0A8J9ZM25-F1
#
_entry.id   AF-A0A8J9ZM25-F1
#
_cell.length_a   1.000
_cell.length_b   1.000
_cell.length_c   1.000
_cell.angle_alpha   90.00
_cell.angle_beta   90.00
_cell.angle_gamma   90.00
#
_symmetry.space_group_name_H-M   'P 1'
#
loop_
_entity.id
_entity.type
_entity.pdbx_description
1 polymer ?
#
loop_
_entity_poly.entity_id
_entity_poly.type
_entity_poly.pdbx_seq_one_letter_code
_entity_poly.pdbx_strand_id
1 'polypeptide(L)'
;MGTCASVNANQVHPLPEAPGVRPDTAVFMRPSPSETTTATTKTLELRDATPLNLKQVFKLDFYPKEITDKATHVTKIHQGPPSQPFWNLEVNAEYEVGGGEAEEDLYMEMIQRPSMKSGDVQRALICSEAVYLSDLPDTDAIQQFFDHERNLHDFERVSVSRYGSVGYLLAETRDKKEVFVAFKGTTNFKDVMADLNIWQEGAGQSRDSHNSGVGGKYHAGFMRLAFLIPAHRILEEYSNSRIVVCGHSQGGAVAHIVALNMMVYLRTKGQPVDNVKSIAFGTPYFGNDGAQQFAEEHNFSPRLLTIVNEKDPVPYILRLAETVQCAGQTVLKKAEDFTAKATPVVVGILGLLTASGMLGVGAFVKGVASVAFSRIPAQLDECRRMLKLWGLTARELDSLYVPLGWYLCISCSTSKAGGRALWRRSVLTHPGSIQYTAPDIRAWKEEDFQRHRVSNYRTTFFEIARKTTYRDDDENTPSSDVIITDSIFPASIKSLIVLTKEGDSGMTKTCQVVIDGENLDFLTRDNPVSDLPVPDEKFVVVYSSRQRVALQCDIRTDRLSKGAAAVVRTHFQEVTASVDIEEVPELPYKVEEEGLIPEVVKAIQEKATPAKEEAAGPSVGSVLGHVGGAITDTASVVAGAASSTWDTVTGWFSSK
;
A
#
# COMPACT_ATOMS: atom_id res chain seq x y z
N MET A 1 14.75 -10.47 -81.00
CA MET A 1 16.15 -10.11 -81.26
C MET A 1 16.29 -8.61 -81.04
N GLY A 2 17.13 -8.18 -80.07
CA GLY A 2 17.64 -6.83 -79.78
C GLY A 2 16.62 -5.74 -79.40
N THR A 3 16.83 -4.82 -78.45
CA THR A 3 17.88 -4.53 -77.44
C THR A 3 17.29 -3.47 -76.50
N CYS A 4 17.77 -3.45 -75.25
CA CYS A 4 17.31 -2.58 -74.16
C CYS A 4 17.67 -1.10 -74.35
N ALA A 5 16.85 -0.20 -73.78
CA ALA A 5 17.31 1.05 -73.15
C ALA A 5 16.28 1.52 -72.11
N SER A 6 16.75 1.71 -70.88
CA SER A 6 16.04 2.20 -69.70
C SER A 6 15.96 3.73 -69.70
N VAL A 7 14.83 4.30 -69.26
CA VAL A 7 14.67 5.73 -68.96
C VAL A 7 14.23 5.89 -67.50
N ASN A 8 15.00 6.70 -66.78
CA ASN A 8 14.79 7.10 -65.39
C ASN A 8 13.56 8.01 -65.25
N ALA A 9 12.61 7.64 -64.39
CA ALA A 9 11.51 8.49 -63.97
C ALA A 9 11.77 8.95 -62.53
N ASN A 10 12.46 10.08 -62.38
CA ASN A 10 12.55 10.82 -61.12
C ASN A 10 12.45 12.31 -61.42
N GLN A 11 11.21 12.82 -61.46
CA GLN A 11 10.87 14.23 -61.24
C GLN A 11 9.36 14.32 -61.00
N VAL A 12 8.96 14.10 -59.74
CA VAL A 12 7.64 14.46 -59.22
C VAL A 12 7.86 15.68 -58.31
N HIS A 13 7.27 16.82 -58.68
CA HIS A 13 7.24 18.00 -57.81
C HIS A 13 6.23 17.76 -56.67
N PRO A 14 6.57 18.03 -55.40
CA PRO A 14 5.63 17.93 -54.30
C PRO A 14 4.67 19.13 -54.28
N LEU A 15 3.39 18.85 -54.01
CA LEU A 15 2.34 19.82 -53.70
C LEU A 15 2.63 20.52 -52.35
N PRO A 16 2.20 21.78 -52.16
CA PRO A 16 2.47 22.52 -50.94
C PRO A 16 1.68 21.96 -49.74
N GLU A 17 2.40 21.69 -48.65
CA GLU A 17 1.84 21.28 -47.36
C GLU A 17 1.01 22.41 -46.74
N ALA A 18 -0.11 22.04 -46.11
CA ALA A 18 -0.91 22.93 -45.29
C ALA A 18 -0.06 23.46 -44.11
N PRO A 19 -0.26 24.71 -43.65
CA PRO A 19 0.53 25.29 -42.56
C PRO A 19 0.28 24.52 -41.25
N GLY A 20 1.15 23.57 -40.96
CA GLY A 20 1.15 22.82 -39.71
C GLY A 20 1.49 23.73 -38.54
N VAL A 21 0.65 23.71 -37.50
CA VAL A 21 0.94 24.33 -36.20
C VAL A 21 2.22 23.67 -35.68
N ARG A 22 3.33 24.40 -35.70
CA ARG A 22 4.59 23.91 -35.15
C ARG A 22 4.43 23.84 -33.64
N PRO A 23 4.77 22.70 -33.00
CA PRO A 23 4.70 22.61 -31.54
C PRO A 23 5.68 23.61 -30.92
N ASP A 24 5.23 24.30 -29.87
CA ASP A 24 6.06 25.21 -29.08
C ASP A 24 7.15 24.38 -28.37
N THR A 25 8.35 24.39 -28.93
CA THR A 25 9.49 23.59 -28.47
C THR A 25 10.66 24.48 -28.10
N ALA A 26 11.52 24.01 -27.20
CA ALA A 26 12.81 24.63 -26.88
C ALA A 26 13.91 23.57 -26.84
N VAL A 27 15.15 24.02 -27.00
CA VAL A 27 16.34 23.16 -27.02
C VAL A 27 17.02 23.26 -25.66
N PHE A 28 17.14 22.14 -24.96
CA PHE A 28 17.81 22.04 -23.68
C PHE A 28 19.18 21.41 -23.86
N MET A 29 20.17 21.88 -23.11
CA MET A 29 21.54 21.41 -23.19
C MET A 29 22.13 21.18 -21.81
N ARG A 30 22.81 20.05 -21.64
CA ARG A 30 23.64 19.79 -20.46
C ARG A 30 25.10 19.98 -20.84
N PRO A 31 25.83 20.93 -20.24
CA PRO A 31 27.26 21.07 -20.45
C PRO A 31 27.95 19.80 -19.97
N SER A 32 29.01 19.42 -20.67
CA SER A 32 29.76 18.23 -20.31
C SER A 32 30.60 18.45 -19.05
N PRO A 33 30.65 17.49 -18.10
CA PRO A 33 31.51 17.60 -16.92
C PRO A 33 33.01 17.56 -17.24
N SER A 34 33.42 17.17 -18.44
CA SER A 34 34.81 17.25 -18.91
C SER A 34 34.91 17.94 -20.26
N GLU A 35 35.94 18.79 -20.43
CA GLU A 35 36.22 19.55 -21.67
C GLU A 35 36.37 18.67 -22.93
N THR A 36 36.51 17.36 -22.78
CA THR A 36 36.75 16.39 -23.85
C THR A 36 35.48 15.74 -24.41
N THR A 37 34.30 16.00 -23.84
CA THR A 37 33.04 15.37 -24.24
C THR A 37 32.03 16.40 -24.76
N THR A 38 31.36 16.07 -25.86
CA THR A 38 30.33 16.93 -26.49
C THR A 38 29.12 17.10 -25.58
N ALA A 39 28.65 18.33 -25.41
CA ALA A 39 27.41 18.64 -24.70
C ALA A 39 26.23 17.82 -25.26
N THR A 40 25.34 17.36 -24.37
CA THR A 40 24.15 16.63 -24.79
C THR A 40 23.02 17.63 -25.00
N THR A 41 22.35 17.56 -26.17
CA THR A 41 21.25 18.46 -26.55
C THR A 41 19.95 17.68 -26.77
N LYS A 42 18.83 18.22 -26.28
CA LYS A 42 17.51 17.59 -26.36
C LYS A 42 16.43 18.65 -26.60
N THR A 43 15.58 18.44 -27.60
CA THR A 43 14.42 19.29 -27.87
C THR A 43 13.20 18.74 -27.13
N LEU A 44 12.51 19.58 -26.37
CA LEU A 44 11.28 19.23 -25.67
C LEU A 44 10.20 20.26 -25.99
N GLU A 45 8.93 19.85 -25.94
CA GLU A 45 7.81 20.79 -25.93
C GLU A 45 7.86 21.60 -24.63
N LEU A 46 7.45 22.88 -24.68
CA LEU A 46 7.54 23.76 -23.50
C LEU A 46 6.74 23.21 -22.30
N ARG A 47 5.60 22.57 -22.56
CA ARG A 47 4.78 21.90 -21.52
C ARG A 47 5.46 20.69 -20.88
N ASP A 48 6.40 20.09 -21.60
CA ASP A 48 7.15 18.91 -21.16
C ASP A 48 8.51 19.26 -20.56
N ALA A 49 8.89 20.54 -20.58
CA ALA A 49 10.09 21.05 -19.93
C ALA A 49 9.89 21.13 -18.41
N THR A 50 9.70 19.98 -17.76
CA THR A 50 9.58 19.83 -16.31
C THR A 50 10.92 19.36 -15.72
N PRO A 51 11.24 19.65 -14.44
CA PRO A 51 12.42 19.09 -13.81
C PRO A 51 12.49 17.56 -13.88
N LEU A 52 11.35 16.86 -13.76
CA LEU A 52 11.28 15.41 -13.89
C LEU A 52 11.68 14.94 -15.29
N ASN A 53 11.14 15.54 -16.33
CA ASN A 53 11.45 15.16 -17.72
C ASN A 53 12.89 15.50 -18.08
N LEU A 54 13.39 16.68 -17.67
CA LEU A 54 14.79 17.05 -17.86
C LEU A 54 15.73 16.08 -17.13
N LYS A 55 15.41 15.68 -15.89
CA LYS A 55 16.16 14.65 -15.16
C LYS A 55 16.24 13.34 -15.94
N GLN A 56 15.11 12.85 -16.45
CA GLN A 56 15.04 11.60 -17.19
C GLN A 56 15.81 11.69 -18.52
N VAL A 57 15.58 12.75 -19.28
CA VAL A 57 16.10 12.97 -20.63
C VAL A 57 17.63 13.18 -20.63
N PHE A 58 18.16 13.91 -19.63
CA PHE A 58 19.59 14.14 -19.47
C PHE A 58 20.29 13.14 -18.54
N LYS A 59 19.56 12.15 -18.03
CA LYS A 59 20.05 11.17 -17.04
C LYS A 59 20.74 11.86 -15.86
N LEU A 60 20.09 12.90 -15.33
CA LEU A 60 20.54 13.59 -14.13
C LEU A 60 20.24 12.71 -12.92
N ASP A 61 21.12 12.75 -11.93
CA ASP A 61 20.92 12.23 -10.58
C ASP A 61 20.07 13.19 -9.72
N PHE A 62 20.02 14.48 -10.08
CA PHE A 62 19.20 15.51 -9.44
C PHE A 62 18.02 16.00 -10.30
N TYR A 63 17.08 16.74 -9.71
CA TYR A 63 16.06 17.50 -10.43
C TYR A 63 16.60 18.91 -10.72
N PRO A 64 16.73 19.34 -11.99
CA PRO A 64 17.29 20.64 -12.31
C PRO A 64 16.32 21.73 -11.82
N LYS A 65 16.84 22.63 -10.99
CA LYS A 65 16.07 23.76 -10.44
C LYS A 65 16.21 25.01 -11.28
N GLU A 66 17.26 25.09 -12.08
CA GLU A 66 17.55 26.26 -12.87
C GLU A 66 17.87 25.89 -14.31
N ILE A 67 17.42 26.73 -15.23
CA ILE A 67 17.79 26.68 -16.62
C ILE A 67 18.17 28.09 -17.05
N THR A 68 19.27 28.24 -17.78
CA THR A 68 19.77 29.54 -18.22
C THR A 68 19.59 29.66 -19.72
N ASP A 69 18.82 30.65 -20.14
CA ASP A 69 18.69 30.98 -21.55
C ASP A 69 20.05 31.44 -22.10
N LYS A 70 20.56 30.79 -23.15
CA LYS A 70 21.91 31.07 -23.67
C LYS A 70 22.01 32.41 -24.39
N ALA A 71 20.92 32.89 -24.98
CA ALA A 71 20.94 34.14 -25.73
C ALA A 71 20.85 35.34 -24.78
N THR A 72 19.99 35.25 -23.77
CA THR A 72 19.73 36.35 -22.84
C THR A 72 20.53 36.27 -21.55
N HIS A 73 21.16 35.12 -21.26
CA HIS A 73 21.79 34.80 -19.98
C HIS A 73 20.83 34.90 -18.78
N VAL A 74 19.51 34.82 -19.01
CA VAL A 74 18.50 34.85 -17.97
C VAL A 74 18.31 33.45 -17.40
N THR A 75 18.60 33.29 -16.11
CA THR A 75 18.36 32.06 -15.36
C THR A 75 16.93 32.03 -14.82
N LYS A 76 16.20 30.97 -15.16
CA LYS A 76 14.84 30.70 -14.68
C LYS A 76 14.91 29.66 -13.58
N ILE A 77 14.40 30.01 -12.40
CA ILE A 77 14.37 29.14 -11.22
C ILE A 77 12.97 28.52 -11.09
N HIS A 78 12.93 27.20 -11.01
CA HIS A 78 11.72 26.42 -10.77
C HIS A 78 11.35 26.45 -9.29
N GLN A 79 10.12 26.89 -8.99
CA GLN A 79 9.58 26.96 -7.63
C GLN A 79 8.42 25.97 -7.37
N GLY A 80 8.02 25.19 -8.38
CA GLY A 80 6.93 24.23 -8.31
C GLY A 80 7.38 22.79 -8.06
N PRO A 81 6.44 21.83 -7.92
CA PRO A 81 6.76 20.41 -7.90
C PRO A 81 7.48 19.96 -9.19
N PRO A 82 8.28 18.87 -9.17
CA PRO A 82 9.06 18.41 -10.32
C PRO A 82 8.25 18.04 -11.56
N SER A 83 6.94 17.81 -11.39
CA SER A 83 5.98 17.49 -12.44
C SER A 83 5.46 18.72 -13.20
N GLN A 84 5.67 19.93 -12.69
CA GLN A 84 5.24 21.16 -13.36
C GLN A 84 6.34 21.69 -14.30
N PRO A 85 5.97 22.27 -15.45
CA PRO A 85 6.94 22.84 -16.37
C PRO A 85 7.55 24.12 -15.83
N PHE A 86 8.75 24.44 -16.31
CA PHE A 86 9.31 25.76 -16.13
C PHE A 86 8.41 26.81 -16.81
N TRP A 87 8.21 27.93 -16.14
CA TRP A 87 7.32 28.99 -16.61
C TRP A 87 8.05 29.96 -17.56
N ASN A 88 7.28 30.62 -18.43
CA ASN A 88 7.74 31.64 -19.38
C ASN A 88 8.90 31.22 -20.28
N LEU A 89 8.98 29.97 -20.72
CA LEU A 89 9.97 29.55 -21.71
C LEU A 89 9.69 30.18 -23.08
N GLU A 90 10.75 30.56 -23.78
CA GLU A 90 10.64 31.10 -25.13
C GLU A 90 10.70 29.98 -26.15
N VAL A 91 9.80 30.06 -27.15
CA VAL A 91 9.75 29.08 -28.23
C VAL A 91 11.02 29.21 -29.08
N ASN A 92 11.65 28.06 -29.37
CA ASN A 92 12.92 27.90 -30.07
C ASN A 92 14.16 28.47 -29.36
N ALA A 93 14.06 28.83 -28.07
CA ALA A 93 15.23 29.23 -27.30
C ALA A 93 16.11 28.03 -26.90
N GLU A 94 17.39 28.31 -26.66
CA GLU A 94 18.36 27.35 -26.12
C GLU A 94 18.57 27.59 -24.63
N TYR A 95 18.25 26.57 -23.83
CA TYR A 95 18.42 26.58 -22.39
C TYR A 95 19.57 25.66 -21.98
N GLU A 96 20.49 26.20 -21.20
CA GLU A 96 21.48 25.42 -20.48
C GLU A 96 20.89 24.93 -19.16
N VAL A 97 20.89 23.62 -18.93
CA VAL A 97 20.38 22.99 -17.72
C VAL A 97 21.45 23.07 -16.64
N GLY A 98 21.24 23.98 -15.69
CA GLY A 98 22.11 24.18 -14.54
C GLY A 98 21.70 23.33 -13.34
N GLY A 99 22.67 23.07 -12.48
CA GLY A 99 22.48 22.36 -11.22
C GLY A 99 23.69 22.62 -10.36
N GLY A 100 23.64 23.72 -9.60
CA GLY A 100 24.70 24.06 -8.65
C GLY A 100 25.01 22.88 -7.73
N GLU A 101 26.29 22.55 -7.60
CA GLU A 101 26.81 21.64 -6.55
C GLU A 101 26.72 22.28 -5.14
N ALA A 102 25.97 23.36 -4.97
CA ALA A 102 25.77 24.06 -3.71
C ALA A 102 24.28 24.19 -3.43
N GLU A 103 23.88 23.80 -2.22
CA GLU A 103 22.50 23.79 -1.68
C GLU A 103 21.69 22.49 -1.84
N GLU A 104 22.31 21.34 -1.53
CA GLU A 104 21.58 20.23 -0.90
C GLU A 104 20.86 20.71 0.39
N ASP A 105 21.40 21.72 1.08
CA ASP A 105 20.87 22.24 2.34
C ASP A 105 19.50 22.94 2.21
N LEU A 106 19.20 23.64 1.12
CA LEU A 106 17.94 24.40 1.00
C LEU A 106 16.73 23.52 0.60
N TYR A 107 16.96 22.40 -0.12
CA TYR A 107 15.90 21.40 -0.30
C TYR A 107 15.73 20.54 0.95
N MET A 108 16.82 20.30 1.70
CA MET A 108 16.76 19.64 3.01
C MET A 108 16.06 20.49 4.07
N GLU A 109 15.99 21.82 3.92
CA GLU A 109 15.16 22.70 4.76
C GLU A 109 13.66 22.57 4.46
N MET A 110 13.26 22.27 3.22
CA MET A 110 11.85 22.05 2.87
C MET A 110 11.35 20.64 3.23
N ILE A 111 12.22 19.63 3.18
CA ILE A 111 11.85 18.29 3.67
C ILE A 111 11.91 18.31 5.20
N GLN A 112 10.79 18.67 5.83
CA GLN A 112 10.64 18.57 7.28
C GLN A 112 11.16 17.21 7.76
N ARG A 113 12.22 17.25 8.58
CA ARG A 113 12.78 16.05 9.22
C ARG A 113 11.66 15.26 9.91
N PRO A 114 11.82 13.94 10.09
CA PRO A 114 10.84 13.16 10.84
C PRO A 114 10.58 13.84 12.19
N SER A 115 9.33 14.20 12.46
CA SER A 115 8.95 14.89 13.70
C SER A 115 8.80 13.93 14.89
N MET A 116 9.44 12.75 14.82
CA MET A 116 9.27 11.65 15.76
C MET A 116 10.16 11.85 16.99
N LYS A 117 9.58 11.74 18.18
CA LYS A 117 10.36 11.77 19.42
C LYS A 117 11.01 10.39 19.62
N SER A 118 12.18 10.33 20.26
CA SER A 118 12.83 9.05 20.56
C SER A 118 11.98 8.16 21.46
N GLY A 119 11.16 8.75 22.34
CA GLY A 119 10.19 8.02 23.16
C GLY A 119 9.09 7.34 22.33
N ASP A 120 8.69 7.95 21.21
CA ASP A 120 7.67 7.37 20.31
C ASP A 120 8.21 6.10 19.66
N VAL A 121 9.47 6.14 19.21
CA VAL A 121 10.11 4.97 18.59
C VAL A 121 10.21 3.82 19.60
N GLN A 122 10.59 4.11 20.85
CA GLN A 122 10.65 3.11 21.91
C GLN A 122 9.28 2.49 22.18
N ARG A 123 8.24 3.31 22.40
CA ARG A 123 6.88 2.84 22.65
C ARG A 123 6.31 2.05 21.47
N ALA A 124 6.53 2.54 20.24
CA ALA A 124 6.14 1.83 19.03
C ALA A 124 6.81 0.47 18.90
N LEU A 125 8.08 0.35 19.31
CA LEU A 125 8.81 -0.92 19.29
C LEU A 125 8.28 -1.91 20.33
N ILE A 126 7.96 -1.43 21.54
CA ILE A 126 7.32 -2.23 22.59
C ILE A 126 5.97 -2.75 22.11
N CYS A 127 5.10 -1.89 21.56
CA CYS A 127 3.81 -2.33 21.03
C CYS A 127 3.96 -3.30 19.84
N SER A 128 4.93 -3.05 18.95
CA SER A 128 5.21 -3.92 17.80
C SER A 128 5.74 -5.29 18.20
N GLU A 129 6.36 -5.42 19.38
CA GLU A 129 6.76 -6.71 19.95
C GLU A 129 5.58 -7.37 20.69
N ALA A 130 4.88 -6.61 21.53
CA ALA A 130 3.74 -7.09 22.32
C ALA A 130 2.63 -7.70 21.46
N VAL A 131 2.37 -7.15 20.27
CA VAL A 131 1.31 -7.66 19.39
C VAL A 131 1.58 -9.07 18.88
N TYR A 132 2.82 -9.55 18.88
CA TYR A 132 3.10 -10.95 18.54
C TYR A 132 2.70 -11.93 19.65
N LEU A 133 2.49 -11.45 20.87
CA LEU A 133 2.01 -12.26 21.99
C LEU A 133 0.48 -12.44 21.94
N SER A 134 -0.23 -11.76 21.03
CA SER A 134 -1.70 -11.89 20.89
C SER A 134 -2.16 -13.28 20.43
N ASP A 135 -1.26 -14.06 19.83
CA ASP A 135 -1.53 -15.44 19.43
C ASP A 135 -1.58 -16.41 20.61
N LEU A 136 -0.99 -15.99 21.74
CA LEU A 136 -1.03 -16.80 22.93
C LEU A 136 -2.46 -16.76 23.49
N PRO A 137 -3.03 -17.92 23.85
CA PRO A 137 -4.35 -17.96 24.48
C PRO A 137 -4.35 -17.22 25.82
N ASP A 138 -3.17 -17.04 26.41
CA ASP A 138 -2.94 -16.37 27.68
C ASP A 138 -2.89 -14.84 27.52
N THR A 139 -3.96 -14.15 27.93
CA THR A 139 -4.00 -12.68 28.07
C THR A 139 -2.90 -12.15 28.97
N ASP A 140 -2.45 -12.96 29.93
CA ASP A 140 -1.50 -12.54 30.94
C ASP A 140 -0.10 -12.38 30.33
N ALA A 141 0.19 -13.00 29.19
CA ALA A 141 1.49 -12.85 28.52
C ALA A 141 1.75 -11.42 28.04
N ILE A 142 0.72 -10.75 27.50
CA ILE A 142 0.81 -9.34 27.07
C ILE A 142 0.95 -8.43 28.30
N GLN A 143 0.14 -8.70 29.32
CA GLN A 143 0.18 -7.96 30.58
C GLN A 143 1.57 -8.04 31.23
N GLN A 144 2.06 -9.26 31.44
CA GLN A 144 3.39 -9.53 32.00
C GLN A 144 4.51 -8.89 31.16
N PHE A 145 4.37 -8.86 29.84
CA PHE A 145 5.31 -8.17 28.97
C PHE A 145 5.34 -6.67 29.25
N PHE A 146 4.19 -5.98 29.24
CA PHE A 146 4.15 -4.56 29.57
C PHE A 146 4.62 -4.28 31.01
N ASP A 147 4.25 -5.11 31.99
CA ASP A 147 4.72 -4.94 33.37
C ASP A 147 6.24 -5.10 33.50
N HIS A 148 6.84 -5.99 32.71
CA HIS A 148 8.29 -6.13 32.62
C HIS A 148 8.95 -4.91 31.96
N GLU A 149 8.29 -4.30 30.97
CA GLU A 149 8.76 -3.12 30.25
C GLU A 149 8.30 -1.78 30.86
N ARG A 150 7.69 -1.78 32.05
CA ARG A 150 7.01 -0.61 32.65
C ARG A 150 7.82 0.69 32.75
N ASN A 151 9.15 0.58 32.75
CA ASN A 151 10.03 1.76 32.81
C ASN A 151 10.29 2.38 31.42
N LEU A 152 9.78 1.75 30.36
CA LEU A 152 10.05 2.11 28.97
C LEU A 152 8.79 2.66 28.27
N HIS A 153 7.66 2.72 28.97
CA HIS A 153 6.40 3.28 28.48
C HIS A 153 5.55 3.84 29.62
N ASP A 154 4.51 4.56 29.25
CA ASP A 154 3.49 5.17 30.11
C ASP A 154 2.07 4.69 29.76
N PHE A 155 1.97 3.56 29.07
CA PHE A 155 0.68 2.93 28.78
C PHE A 155 -0.07 2.56 30.06
N GLU A 156 -1.37 2.79 30.05
CA GLU A 156 -2.28 2.42 31.14
C GLU A 156 -3.30 1.39 30.68
N ARG A 157 -3.81 1.51 29.45
CA ARG A 157 -4.82 0.60 28.91
C ARG A 157 -4.35 -0.02 27.61
N VAL A 158 -4.52 -1.33 27.49
CA VAL A 158 -4.23 -2.07 26.26
C VAL A 158 -5.46 -2.88 25.86
N SER A 159 -5.80 -2.86 24.57
CA SER A 159 -6.85 -3.69 23.99
C SER A 159 -6.32 -4.40 22.75
N VAL A 160 -6.68 -5.67 22.59
CA VAL A 160 -6.05 -6.57 21.61
C VAL A 160 -7.11 -7.14 20.69
N SER A 161 -6.91 -6.99 19.39
CA SER A 161 -7.74 -7.64 18.36
C SER A 161 -7.36 -9.12 18.28
N ARG A 162 -8.30 -9.99 18.65
CA ARG A 162 -8.13 -11.46 18.75
C ARG A 162 -8.84 -12.23 17.64
N TYR A 163 -9.93 -11.70 17.10
CA TYR A 163 -10.81 -12.46 16.21
C TYR A 163 -10.80 -11.96 14.76
N GLY A 164 -10.19 -10.81 14.50
CA GLY A 164 -10.04 -10.27 13.14
C GLY A 164 -8.92 -10.96 12.36
N SER A 165 -9.01 -10.92 11.03
CA SER A 165 -7.97 -11.40 10.09
C SER A 165 -6.64 -10.65 10.23
N VAL A 166 -6.70 -9.46 10.84
CA VAL A 166 -5.52 -8.66 11.20
C VAL A 166 -5.41 -8.65 12.71
N GLY A 167 -4.31 -9.18 13.23
CA GLY A 167 -3.92 -9.00 14.62
C GLY A 167 -3.38 -7.58 14.83
N TYR A 168 -3.94 -6.86 15.79
CA TYR A 168 -3.45 -5.54 16.18
C TYR A 168 -3.79 -5.27 17.64
N LEU A 169 -3.12 -4.30 18.25
CA LEU A 169 -3.46 -3.81 19.58
C LEU A 169 -3.52 -2.30 19.61
N LEU A 170 -4.28 -1.76 20.56
CA LEU A 170 -4.30 -0.35 20.93
C LEU A 170 -3.71 -0.22 22.33
N ALA A 171 -2.77 0.70 22.51
CA ALA A 171 -2.18 1.04 23.80
C ALA A 171 -2.38 2.54 24.07
N GLU A 172 -3.19 2.88 25.07
CA GLU A 172 -3.47 4.25 25.50
C GLU A 172 -2.48 4.68 26.58
N THR A 173 -1.92 5.88 26.47
CA THR A 173 -1.10 6.48 27.54
C THR A 173 -1.96 6.85 28.75
N ARG A 174 -1.35 6.90 29.94
CA ARG A 174 -2.03 7.28 31.19
C ARG A 174 -2.73 8.63 31.12
N ASP A 175 -2.14 9.61 30.44
CA ASP A 175 -2.72 10.94 30.27
C ASP A 175 -3.79 11.01 29.17
N LYS A 176 -4.02 9.89 28.46
CA LYS A 176 -4.94 9.72 27.32
C LYS A 176 -4.68 10.67 26.16
N LYS A 177 -3.52 11.34 26.15
CA LYS A 177 -3.15 12.24 25.05
C LYS A 177 -2.61 11.49 23.86
N GLU A 178 -2.20 10.23 24.01
CA GLU A 178 -1.63 9.44 22.93
C GLU A 178 -2.18 8.02 22.91
N VAL A 179 -2.36 7.48 21.71
CA VAL A 179 -2.70 6.08 21.49
C VAL A 179 -1.75 5.49 20.45
N PHE A 180 -1.28 4.28 20.72
CA PHE A 180 -0.44 3.52 19.82
C PHE A 180 -1.24 2.37 19.23
N VAL A 181 -1.29 2.28 17.90
CA VAL A 181 -2.00 1.21 17.18
C VAL A 181 -0.96 0.33 16.51
N ALA A 182 -0.67 -0.83 17.09
CA ALA A 182 0.37 -1.73 16.60
C ALA A 182 -0.23 -2.88 15.80
N PHE A 183 0.21 -3.04 14.56
CA PHE A 183 -0.18 -4.14 13.70
C PHE A 183 0.83 -5.27 13.75
N LYS A 184 0.30 -6.48 13.89
CA LYS A 184 1.06 -7.70 13.87
C LYS A 184 1.53 -8.00 12.46
N GLY A 185 2.82 -8.29 12.31
CA GLY A 185 3.32 -8.92 11.09
C GLY A 185 3.10 -10.42 11.10
N THR A 186 3.53 -11.08 10.03
CA THR A 186 3.60 -12.54 9.99
C THR A 186 4.65 -13.04 11.00
N THR A 187 4.32 -14.09 11.75
CA THR A 187 5.20 -14.72 12.75
C THR A 187 6.23 -15.62 12.10
N ASN A 188 5.90 -16.19 10.93
CA ASN A 188 6.79 -17.07 10.19
C ASN A 188 7.16 -16.46 8.85
N PHE A 189 8.43 -16.60 8.50
CA PHE A 189 8.91 -16.23 7.17
C PHE A 189 8.25 -17.05 6.05
N LYS A 190 7.77 -18.27 6.35
CA LYS A 190 6.90 -19.01 5.43
C LYS A 190 5.59 -18.29 5.16
N ASP A 191 5.02 -17.63 6.16
CA ASP A 191 3.79 -16.85 6.03
C ASP A 191 4.08 -15.53 5.32
N VAL A 192 5.24 -14.88 5.59
CA VAL A 192 5.74 -13.77 4.75
C VAL A 192 5.74 -14.20 3.26
N MET A 193 6.26 -15.40 2.96
CA MET A 193 6.35 -15.94 1.60
C MET A 193 5.04 -16.49 1.03
N ALA A 194 4.12 -16.99 1.85
CA ALA A 194 2.78 -17.38 1.43
C ALA A 194 1.94 -16.13 1.13
N ASP A 195 2.09 -15.09 1.94
CA ASP A 195 1.59 -13.75 1.67
C ASP A 195 2.27 -13.18 0.43
N LEU A 196 3.52 -13.58 0.10
CA LEU A 196 4.18 -13.34 -1.20
C LEU A 196 3.51 -14.01 -2.41
N ASN A 197 2.73 -15.08 -2.25
CA ASN A 197 2.00 -15.69 -3.36
C ASN A 197 0.70 -14.95 -3.69
N ILE A 198 0.12 -14.20 -2.75
CA ILE A 198 -1.01 -13.27 -2.99
C ILE A 198 -0.64 -12.18 -4.02
N TRP A 199 0.65 -12.04 -4.35
CA TRP A 199 1.23 -11.05 -5.26
C TRP A 199 0.98 -11.40 -6.72
N GLN A 200 0.57 -12.64 -7.02
CA GLN A 200 0.25 -13.09 -8.37
C GLN A 200 -1.11 -12.57 -8.87
N GLU A 201 -2.09 -12.33 -7.99
CA GLU A 201 -3.43 -11.90 -8.41
C GLU A 201 -3.55 -10.36 -8.55
N GLY A 202 -2.66 -9.59 -7.90
CA GLY A 202 -2.70 -8.11 -7.90
C GLY A 202 -1.84 -7.41 -8.95
N ALA A 203 -0.83 -8.08 -9.51
CA ALA A 203 0.10 -7.46 -10.48
C ALA A 203 -0.53 -7.14 -11.85
N GLY A 204 -1.80 -7.53 -12.06
CA GLY A 204 -2.57 -7.30 -13.29
C GLY A 204 -3.42 -6.01 -13.30
N GLN A 205 -3.30 -5.11 -12.31
CA GLN A 205 -4.17 -3.92 -12.29
C GLN A 205 -3.62 -2.76 -13.12
N SER A 206 -4.42 -2.40 -14.13
CA SER A 206 -4.27 -1.38 -15.17
C SER A 206 -3.49 -0.12 -14.75
N ARG A 207 -2.82 0.51 -15.73
CA ARG A 207 -2.23 1.86 -15.62
C ARG A 207 -3.25 2.95 -15.21
N ASP A 208 -4.54 2.63 -15.13
CA ASP A 208 -5.62 3.60 -14.94
C ASP A 208 -6.22 3.66 -13.53
N SER A 209 -5.75 2.88 -12.55
CA SER A 209 -6.33 2.86 -11.20
C SER A 209 -5.77 3.94 -10.26
N HIS A 210 -6.04 5.21 -10.56
CA HIS A 210 -5.83 6.35 -9.64
C HIS A 210 -6.87 6.43 -8.49
N ASN A 211 -7.74 5.42 -8.33
CA ASN A 211 -8.94 5.49 -7.48
C ASN A 211 -8.79 4.88 -6.06
N SER A 212 -7.57 4.62 -5.57
CA SER A 212 -7.35 4.01 -4.25
C SER A 212 -7.63 4.92 -3.05
N GLY A 213 -8.03 6.19 -3.26
CA GLY A 213 -8.25 7.19 -2.20
C GLY A 213 -6.96 7.70 -1.53
N VAL A 214 -5.92 6.84 -1.46
CA VAL A 214 -4.59 7.14 -0.88
C VAL A 214 -3.49 7.33 -1.91
N GLY A 215 -3.84 7.50 -3.20
CA GLY A 215 -2.93 7.85 -4.30
C GLY A 215 -1.87 6.80 -4.65
N GLY A 216 -1.62 6.62 -5.95
CA GLY A 216 -0.67 5.61 -6.42
C GLY A 216 -1.10 4.16 -6.17
N LYS A 217 -0.14 3.25 -6.31
CA LYS A 217 -0.33 1.80 -6.17
C LYS A 217 0.39 1.28 -4.94
N TYR A 218 -0.27 0.34 -4.27
CA TYR A 218 0.23 -0.33 -3.09
C TYR A 218 0.26 -1.84 -3.33
N HIS A 219 1.05 -2.55 -2.53
CA HIS A 219 1.00 -3.99 -2.53
C HIS A 219 -0.41 -4.48 -2.14
N ALA A 220 -1.05 -5.26 -3.01
CA ALA A 220 -2.47 -5.63 -2.90
C ALA A 220 -2.80 -6.34 -1.59
N GLY A 221 -1.94 -7.25 -1.13
CA GLY A 221 -2.13 -7.93 0.16
C GLY A 221 -2.09 -6.98 1.36
N PHE A 222 -1.11 -6.06 1.40
CA PHE A 222 -0.99 -5.10 2.50
C PHE A 222 -2.14 -4.09 2.48
N MET A 223 -2.54 -3.66 1.28
CA MET A 223 -3.69 -2.80 1.08
C MET A 223 -4.97 -3.47 1.56
N ARG A 224 -5.22 -4.73 1.18
CA ARG A 224 -6.39 -5.50 1.63
C ARG A 224 -6.45 -5.54 3.17
N LEU A 225 -5.34 -5.89 3.82
CA LEU A 225 -5.28 -5.95 5.30
C LEU A 225 -5.53 -4.57 5.93
N ALA A 226 -4.92 -3.50 5.40
CA ALA A 226 -5.14 -2.14 5.91
C ALA A 226 -6.61 -1.69 5.80
N PHE A 227 -7.33 -2.12 4.77
CA PHE A 227 -8.74 -1.78 4.56
C PHE A 227 -9.71 -2.63 5.38
N LEU A 228 -9.24 -3.70 6.03
CA LEU A 228 -10.00 -4.40 7.05
C LEU A 228 -10.03 -3.62 8.37
N ILE A 229 -9.14 -2.65 8.57
CA ILE A 229 -9.07 -1.87 9.80
C ILE A 229 -10.08 -0.71 9.74
N PRO A 230 -10.97 -0.57 10.73
CA PRO A 230 -11.90 0.57 10.82
C PRO A 230 -11.18 1.85 11.28
N ALA A 231 -10.23 2.33 10.47
CA ALA A 231 -9.34 3.45 10.78
C ALA A 231 -10.09 4.75 11.12
N HIS A 232 -11.21 5.01 10.45
CA HIS A 232 -12.06 6.17 10.70
C HIS A 232 -12.65 6.17 12.12
N ARG A 233 -12.89 5.00 12.70
CA ARG A 233 -13.53 4.82 14.01
C ARG A 233 -12.53 4.97 15.13
N ILE A 234 -11.32 4.47 14.89
CA ILE A 234 -10.15 4.78 15.72
C ILE A 234 -9.90 6.29 15.72
N LEU A 235 -9.95 6.96 14.55
CA LEU A 235 -9.80 8.42 14.48
C LEU A 235 -10.89 9.19 15.23
N GLU A 236 -12.15 8.74 15.17
CA GLU A 236 -13.26 9.38 15.89
C GLU A 236 -13.07 9.26 17.41
N GLU A 237 -12.79 8.04 17.89
CA GLU A 237 -12.58 7.77 19.32
C GLU A 237 -11.40 8.57 19.88
N TYR A 238 -10.30 8.61 19.14
CA TYR A 238 -9.07 9.27 19.54
C TYR A 238 -8.88 10.64 18.88
N SER A 239 -9.98 11.33 18.57
CA SER A 239 -9.95 12.62 17.87
C SER A 239 -9.20 13.72 18.62
N ASN A 240 -9.10 13.62 19.95
CA ASN A 240 -8.35 14.54 20.82
C ASN A 240 -6.95 14.02 21.19
N SER A 241 -6.56 12.85 20.69
CA SER A 241 -5.30 12.21 21.00
C SER A 241 -4.38 12.19 19.78
N ARG A 242 -3.07 12.12 20.05
CA ARG A 242 -2.08 11.80 19.04
C ARG A 242 -2.09 10.31 18.78
N ILE A 243 -2.22 9.91 17.53
CA ILE A 243 -2.25 8.52 17.09
C ILE A 243 -0.90 8.16 16.48
N VAL A 244 -0.23 7.18 17.06
CA VAL A 244 0.98 6.58 16.50
C VAL A 244 0.65 5.17 16.02
N VAL A 245 0.56 5.02 14.71
CA VAL A 245 0.41 3.74 14.06
C VAL A 245 1.78 3.08 13.96
N CYS A 246 1.89 1.79 14.27
CA CYS A 246 3.17 1.11 14.23
C CYS A 246 3.06 -0.35 13.88
N GLY A 247 4.20 -0.96 13.58
CA GLY A 247 4.26 -2.39 13.30
C GLY A 247 5.62 -2.84 12.84
N HIS A 248 5.83 -4.14 12.88
CA HIS A 248 7.03 -4.80 12.43
C HIS A 248 6.76 -5.64 11.17
N SER A 249 7.73 -5.73 10.27
CA SER A 249 7.61 -6.52 9.02
C SER A 249 6.39 -6.08 8.20
N GLN A 250 5.56 -7.04 7.75
CA GLN A 250 4.25 -6.82 7.13
C GLN A 250 3.33 -5.91 7.96
N GLY A 251 3.33 -6.03 9.29
CA GLY A 251 2.53 -5.17 10.16
C GLY A 251 2.94 -3.70 10.02
N GLY A 252 4.21 -3.43 9.76
CA GLY A 252 4.68 -2.07 9.47
C GLY A 252 4.22 -1.52 8.12
N ALA A 253 4.04 -2.37 7.10
CA ALA A 253 3.49 -1.94 5.82
C ALA A 253 2.00 -1.59 5.96
N VAL A 254 1.25 -2.44 6.69
CA VAL A 254 -0.15 -2.17 7.06
C VAL A 254 -0.26 -0.88 7.87
N ALA A 255 0.63 -0.68 8.85
CA ALA A 255 0.67 0.54 9.66
C ALA A 255 0.80 1.81 8.82
N HIS A 256 1.73 1.85 7.88
CA HIS A 256 1.91 3.01 6.98
C HIS A 256 0.69 3.26 6.11
N ILE A 257 0.09 2.21 5.53
CA ILE A 257 -1.12 2.35 4.69
C ILE A 257 -2.31 2.85 5.52
N VAL A 258 -2.50 2.31 6.73
CA VAL A 258 -3.54 2.77 7.66
C VAL A 258 -3.33 4.24 8.04
N ALA A 259 -2.10 4.64 8.36
CA ALA A 259 -1.79 6.03 8.68
C ALA A 259 -2.03 6.97 7.50
N LEU A 260 -1.66 6.57 6.28
CA LEU A 260 -1.96 7.32 5.05
C LEU A 260 -3.47 7.49 4.86
N ASN A 261 -4.25 6.42 5.03
CA ASN A 261 -5.71 6.47 4.95
C ASN A 261 -6.31 7.42 5.99
N MET A 262 -5.81 7.37 7.23
CA MET A 262 -6.21 8.30 8.29
C MET A 262 -5.91 9.77 7.94
N MET A 263 -4.69 10.06 7.46
CA MET A 263 -4.28 11.41 7.08
C MET A 263 -5.08 11.95 5.89
N VAL A 264 -5.38 11.12 4.90
CA VAL A 264 -6.26 11.48 3.78
C VAL A 264 -7.65 11.85 4.31
N TYR A 265 -8.25 11.01 5.15
CA TYR A 265 -9.55 11.27 5.73
C TYR A 265 -9.59 12.62 6.47
N LEU A 266 -8.65 12.86 7.40
CA LEU A 266 -8.54 14.13 8.12
C LEU A 266 -8.43 15.32 7.17
N ARG A 267 -7.58 15.21 6.14
CA ARG A 267 -7.42 16.26 5.13
C ARG A 267 -8.71 16.53 4.36
N THR A 268 -9.47 15.51 3.98
CA THR A 268 -10.77 15.69 3.29
C THR A 268 -11.81 16.42 4.16
N LYS A 269 -11.67 16.31 5.48
CA LYS A 269 -12.48 17.01 6.49
C LYS A 269 -11.92 18.39 6.86
N GLY A 270 -10.79 18.80 6.28
CA GLY A 270 -10.13 20.07 6.64
C GLY A 270 -9.47 20.06 8.02
N GLN A 271 -9.20 18.88 8.58
CA GLN A 271 -8.61 18.69 9.90
C GLN A 271 -7.08 18.55 9.80
N PRO A 272 -6.33 18.94 10.86
CA PRO A 272 -4.88 18.81 10.87
C PRO A 272 -4.45 17.34 10.89
N VAL A 273 -3.44 17.01 10.10
CA VAL A 273 -2.89 15.65 9.99
C VAL A 273 -1.72 15.41 10.96
N ASP A 274 -1.28 16.42 11.71
CA ASP A 274 -0.12 16.36 12.62
C ASP A 274 -0.27 15.37 13.78
N ASN A 275 -1.52 15.05 14.12
CA ASN A 275 -1.83 14.10 15.18
C ASN A 275 -1.63 12.64 14.75
N VAL A 276 -1.44 12.34 13.46
CA VAL A 276 -1.25 10.97 12.96
C VAL A 276 0.19 10.76 12.51
N LYS A 277 0.81 9.71 13.03
CA LYS A 277 2.20 9.33 12.73
C LYS A 277 2.29 7.82 12.53
N SER A 278 3.25 7.37 11.73
CA SER A 278 3.57 5.97 11.54
C SER A 278 5.04 5.66 11.81
N ILE A 279 5.31 4.65 12.63
CA ILE A 279 6.66 4.15 12.93
C ILE A 279 6.71 2.66 12.69
N ALA A 280 7.56 2.23 11.76
CA ALA A 280 7.62 0.84 11.32
C ALA A 280 9.04 0.27 11.42
N PHE A 281 9.17 -1.04 11.62
CA PHE A 281 10.44 -1.73 11.81
C PHE A 281 10.61 -2.88 10.82
N GLY A 282 11.74 -2.93 10.12
CA GLY A 282 12.03 -3.99 9.14
C GLY A 282 11.01 -4.08 8.00
N THR A 283 10.29 -3.00 7.73
CA THR A 283 9.14 -3.01 6.84
C THR A 283 9.54 -3.15 5.38
N PRO A 284 8.91 -4.09 4.64
CA PRO A 284 9.13 -4.22 3.21
C PRO A 284 8.50 -3.04 2.46
N TYR A 285 9.04 -2.67 1.30
CA TYR A 285 8.48 -1.55 0.53
C TYR A 285 7.06 -1.86 0.07
N PHE A 286 6.13 -0.93 0.23
CA PHE A 286 4.70 -1.23 0.15
C PHE A 286 3.94 -0.41 -0.89
N GLY A 287 4.60 0.55 -1.54
CA GLY A 287 4.00 1.39 -2.58
C GLY A 287 4.97 1.72 -3.71
N ASN A 288 4.41 2.17 -4.84
CA ASN A 288 5.16 2.58 -6.01
C ASN A 288 5.55 4.06 -5.98
N ASP A 289 6.21 4.51 -7.05
CA ASP A 289 6.54 5.91 -7.32
C ASP A 289 5.34 6.86 -7.18
N GLY A 290 4.17 6.46 -7.69
CA GLY A 290 2.93 7.23 -7.54
C GLY A 290 2.48 7.38 -6.09
N ALA A 291 2.63 6.35 -5.26
CA ALA A 291 2.29 6.41 -3.83
C ALA A 291 3.29 7.29 -3.07
N GLN A 292 4.58 7.20 -3.42
CA GLN A 292 5.59 8.11 -2.90
C GLN A 292 5.30 9.57 -3.28
N GLN A 293 5.07 9.84 -4.56
CA GLN A 293 4.76 11.18 -5.05
C GLN A 293 3.51 11.73 -4.36
N PHE A 294 2.46 10.92 -4.21
CA PHE A 294 1.27 11.31 -3.48
C PHE A 294 1.59 11.72 -2.03
N ALA A 295 2.37 10.92 -1.30
CA ALA A 295 2.77 11.23 0.06
C ALA A 295 3.63 12.50 0.15
N GLU A 296 4.48 12.76 -0.84
CA GLU A 296 5.31 13.98 -0.92
C GLU A 296 4.46 15.22 -1.23
N GLU A 297 3.60 15.16 -2.25
CA GLU A 297 2.67 16.24 -2.64
C GLU A 297 1.75 16.65 -1.49
N HIS A 298 1.37 15.67 -0.67
CA HIS A 298 0.49 15.89 0.47
C HIS A 298 1.25 16.20 1.77
N ASN A 299 2.58 16.29 1.73
CA ASN A 299 3.45 16.47 2.89
C ASN A 299 3.21 15.41 3.98
N PHE A 300 2.89 14.16 3.61
CA PHE A 300 2.70 13.05 4.53
C PHE A 300 4.01 12.34 4.88
N SER A 301 5.01 12.36 3.99
CA SER A 301 6.30 11.68 4.18
C SER A 301 6.97 11.95 5.55
N PRO A 302 7.01 13.18 6.11
CA PRO A 302 7.57 13.44 7.45
C PRO A 302 6.92 12.71 8.62
N ARG A 303 5.71 12.16 8.41
CA ARG A 303 4.95 11.40 9.41
C ARG A 303 5.15 9.90 9.29
N LEU A 304 5.91 9.43 8.30
CA LEU A 304 6.16 8.01 8.05
C LEU A 304 7.64 7.73 8.28
N LEU A 305 7.95 6.97 9.33
CA LEU A 305 9.31 6.56 9.66
C LEU A 305 9.44 5.04 9.60
N THR A 306 10.39 4.55 8.83
CA THR A 306 10.77 3.13 8.77
C THR A 306 12.18 2.97 9.33
N ILE A 307 12.36 2.07 10.28
CA ILE A 307 13.64 1.76 10.90
C ILE A 307 14.11 0.41 10.38
N VAL A 308 15.32 0.36 9.85
CA VAL A 308 15.88 -0.83 9.18
C VAL A 308 17.24 -1.15 9.76
N ASN A 309 17.46 -2.41 10.15
CA ASN A 309 18.79 -2.91 10.44
C ASN A 309 19.54 -3.10 9.11
N GLU A 310 20.79 -2.66 9.02
CA GLU A 310 21.60 -2.68 7.78
C GLU A 310 21.63 -4.04 7.07
N LYS A 311 21.60 -5.12 7.85
CA LYS A 311 21.64 -6.49 7.33
C LYS A 311 20.28 -7.18 7.36
N ASP A 312 19.19 -6.48 7.59
CA ASP A 312 17.86 -7.05 7.45
C ASP A 312 17.51 -7.17 5.95
N PRO A 313 17.26 -8.40 5.44
CA PRO A 313 16.92 -8.61 4.04
C PRO A 313 15.47 -8.25 3.69
N VAL A 314 14.55 -8.22 4.66
CA VAL A 314 13.10 -8.11 4.40
C VAL A 314 12.68 -6.80 3.73
N PRO A 315 13.23 -5.62 4.10
CA PRO A 315 12.96 -4.38 3.39
C PRO A 315 13.14 -4.45 1.86
N TYR A 316 14.02 -5.35 1.39
CA TYR A 316 14.42 -5.46 -0.01
C TYR A 316 13.78 -6.65 -0.75
N ILE A 317 13.12 -7.57 -0.05
CA ILE A 317 12.72 -8.86 -0.62
C ILE A 317 11.65 -8.75 -1.72
N LEU A 318 10.77 -7.76 -1.61
CA LEU A 318 9.68 -7.56 -2.58
C LEU A 318 10.17 -7.06 -3.91
N ARG A 319 11.16 -6.16 -3.90
CA ARG A 319 11.81 -5.70 -5.12
C ARG A 319 12.43 -6.86 -5.88
N LEU A 320 13.01 -7.84 -5.16
CA LEU A 320 13.57 -9.04 -5.77
C LEU A 320 12.47 -9.97 -6.34
N ALA A 321 11.42 -10.25 -5.56
CA ALA A 321 10.34 -11.14 -5.99
C ALA A 321 9.64 -10.61 -7.26
N GLU A 322 9.37 -9.31 -7.28
CA GLU A 322 8.73 -8.67 -8.42
C GLU A 322 9.68 -8.51 -9.62
N THR A 323 10.97 -8.22 -9.38
CA THR A 323 12.00 -8.25 -10.42
C THR A 323 11.97 -9.55 -11.21
N VAL A 324 11.82 -10.66 -10.49
CA VAL A 324 11.74 -11.99 -11.06
C VAL A 324 10.40 -12.20 -11.79
N GLN A 325 9.29 -11.70 -11.25
CA GLN A 325 7.95 -11.81 -11.85
C GLN A 325 7.78 -10.96 -13.12
N CYS A 326 8.18 -9.69 -13.11
CA CYS A 326 8.09 -8.78 -14.26
C CYS A 326 8.98 -9.23 -15.41
N ALA A 327 10.17 -9.74 -15.10
CA ALA A 327 10.99 -10.42 -16.09
C ALA A 327 10.26 -11.61 -16.70
N GLY A 328 9.54 -12.38 -15.87
CA GLY A 328 8.76 -13.49 -16.36
C GLY A 328 7.58 -13.12 -17.21
N GLN A 329 6.78 -12.12 -16.85
CA GLN A 329 5.64 -11.68 -17.66
C GLN A 329 6.05 -11.03 -18.98
N THR A 330 7.15 -10.25 -18.97
CA THR A 330 7.69 -9.62 -20.19
C THR A 330 8.24 -10.66 -21.17
N VAL A 331 8.79 -11.75 -20.66
CA VAL A 331 9.30 -12.87 -21.47
C VAL A 331 8.19 -13.87 -21.82
N LEU A 332 7.16 -14.07 -21.00
CA LEU A 332 5.96 -14.85 -21.33
C LEU A 332 5.24 -14.30 -22.56
N LYS A 333 5.19 -12.98 -22.70
CA LYS A 333 4.66 -12.32 -23.92
C LYS A 333 5.51 -12.58 -25.17
N LYS A 334 6.71 -13.15 -25.03
CA LYS A 334 7.65 -13.42 -26.12
C LYS A 334 8.01 -14.90 -26.31
N ALA A 335 7.73 -15.79 -25.35
CA ALA A 335 8.01 -17.22 -25.48
C ALA A 335 7.18 -18.10 -24.52
N GLU A 336 6.50 -19.12 -25.06
CA GLU A 336 5.81 -20.18 -24.31
C GLU A 336 6.77 -21.03 -23.43
N ASP A 337 8.07 -21.01 -23.75
CA ASP A 337 9.14 -21.77 -23.09
C ASP A 337 9.51 -21.29 -21.67
N PHE A 338 9.05 -20.10 -21.26
CA PHE A 338 9.41 -19.50 -19.96
C PHE A 338 8.76 -20.23 -18.78
N THR A 339 7.47 -20.54 -18.90
CA THR A 339 6.65 -21.11 -17.82
C THR A 339 7.17 -22.46 -17.34
N ALA A 340 7.81 -23.24 -18.22
CA ALA A 340 8.35 -24.56 -17.91
C ALA A 340 9.73 -24.53 -17.22
N LYS A 341 10.55 -23.48 -17.44
CA LYS A 341 11.95 -23.42 -16.97
C LYS A 341 12.20 -22.40 -15.87
N ALA A 342 11.46 -21.30 -15.82
CA ALA A 342 11.65 -20.24 -14.84
C ALA A 342 10.84 -20.49 -13.56
N THR A 343 9.62 -20.99 -13.67
CA THR A 343 8.76 -21.34 -12.52
C THR A 343 9.50 -22.20 -11.49
N PRO A 344 10.23 -23.27 -11.86
CA PRO A 344 10.99 -24.07 -10.89
C PRO A 344 12.17 -23.33 -10.24
N VAL A 345 12.71 -22.28 -10.87
CA VAL A 345 13.80 -21.46 -10.31
C VAL A 345 13.24 -20.41 -9.36
N VAL A 346 12.14 -19.75 -9.71
CA VAL A 346 11.43 -18.81 -8.82
C VAL A 346 10.87 -19.55 -7.60
N VAL A 347 10.15 -20.65 -7.84
CA VAL A 347 9.67 -21.57 -6.79
C VAL A 347 10.85 -22.26 -6.09
N GLY A 348 12.01 -22.38 -6.73
CA GLY A 348 13.25 -22.88 -6.14
C GLY A 348 13.87 -21.89 -5.14
N ILE A 349 13.94 -20.62 -5.50
CA ILE A 349 14.44 -19.53 -4.63
C ILE A 349 13.44 -19.33 -3.48
N LEU A 350 12.15 -19.28 -3.80
CA LEU A 350 11.06 -19.16 -2.84
C LEU A 350 10.96 -20.43 -1.95
N GLY A 351 11.22 -21.61 -2.52
CA GLY A 351 11.28 -22.91 -1.86
C GLY A 351 12.50 -23.09 -0.95
N LEU A 352 13.65 -22.57 -1.35
CA LEU A 352 14.88 -22.50 -0.55
C LEU A 352 14.72 -21.57 0.66
N LEU A 353 14.01 -20.46 0.47
CA LEU A 353 13.69 -19.49 1.50
C LEU A 353 12.63 -20.00 2.49
N THR A 354 11.82 -21.00 2.10
CA THR A 354 10.78 -21.61 2.95
C THR A 354 11.22 -22.92 3.61
N ALA A 355 12.07 -23.73 2.98
CA ALA A 355 12.50 -25.05 3.50
C ALA A 355 13.57 -25.01 4.62
N SER A 356 13.94 -23.82 5.06
CA SER A 356 15.13 -23.55 5.88
C SER A 356 14.87 -23.42 7.39
N GLY A 357 13.62 -23.59 7.84
CA GLY A 357 13.34 -24.03 9.21
C GLY A 357 13.35 -22.96 10.30
N MET A 358 12.41 -22.02 10.26
CA MET A 358 11.81 -21.50 11.49
C MET A 358 10.41 -22.08 11.64
N LEU A 359 10.30 -23.21 12.34
CA LEU A 359 9.22 -23.61 13.24
C LEU A 359 9.54 -25.00 13.82
N GLY A 360 9.55 -25.07 15.15
CA GLY A 360 9.41 -26.33 15.86
C GLY A 360 7.97 -26.85 15.70
N VAL A 361 7.90 -28.13 15.34
CA VAL A 361 6.82 -29.12 15.53
C VAL A 361 5.50 -28.94 14.76
N GLY A 362 5.21 -29.90 13.88
CA GLY A 362 3.81 -30.32 13.63
C GLY A 362 3.34 -30.55 12.18
N ALA A 363 3.88 -31.58 11.51
CA ALA A 363 3.26 -32.35 10.41
C ALA A 363 3.06 -31.73 8.99
N PHE A 364 3.28 -32.61 8.00
CA PHE A 364 3.15 -32.47 6.51
C PHE A 364 4.18 -31.55 5.83
N VAL A 365 5.20 -32.02 5.10
CA VAL A 365 5.21 -33.02 4.01
C VAL A 365 6.46 -33.92 4.12
N LYS A 366 6.27 -35.25 4.11
CA LYS A 366 7.36 -36.22 3.93
C LYS A 366 7.91 -36.10 2.50
N GLY A 367 8.96 -35.32 2.28
CA GLY A 367 9.64 -35.31 0.98
C GLY A 367 10.69 -34.23 0.73
N VAL A 368 10.67 -33.08 1.40
CA VAL A 368 11.66 -32.03 1.18
C VAL A 368 12.58 -31.93 2.40
N ALA A 369 13.60 -32.78 2.43
CA ALA A 369 14.67 -32.74 3.43
C ALA A 369 15.61 -31.56 3.15
N SER A 370 15.90 -30.77 4.19
CA SER A 370 17.01 -29.81 4.34
C SER A 370 17.56 -29.21 3.03
N VAL A 371 16.96 -28.13 2.54
CA VAL A 371 17.57 -27.40 1.42
C VAL A 371 18.59 -26.40 1.99
N ALA A 372 19.87 -26.59 1.67
CA ALA A 372 20.95 -25.75 2.17
C ALA A 372 20.93 -24.36 1.51
N PHE A 373 20.98 -23.30 2.33
CA PHE A 373 21.14 -21.89 1.92
C PHE A 373 22.30 -21.64 0.95
N SER A 374 23.29 -22.53 0.91
CA SER A 374 24.38 -22.49 -0.06
C SER A 374 23.93 -22.51 -1.52
N ARG A 375 22.68 -22.89 -1.80
CA ARG A 375 22.10 -22.87 -3.15
C ARG A 375 21.46 -21.54 -3.54
N ILE A 376 21.18 -20.63 -2.58
CA ILE A 376 20.56 -19.32 -2.89
C ILE A 376 21.45 -18.47 -3.79
N PRO A 377 22.77 -18.31 -3.52
CA PRO A 377 23.65 -17.56 -4.42
C PRO A 377 23.66 -18.13 -5.85
N ALA A 378 23.71 -19.46 -5.98
CA ALA A 378 23.71 -20.12 -7.28
C ALA A 378 22.38 -19.93 -8.04
N GLN A 379 21.25 -19.96 -7.35
CA GLN A 379 19.95 -19.72 -7.98
C GLN A 379 19.72 -18.24 -8.31
N LEU A 380 20.22 -17.31 -7.48
CA LEU A 380 20.22 -15.88 -7.79
C LEU A 380 21.13 -15.56 -8.98
N ASP A 381 22.30 -16.20 -9.06
CA ASP A 381 23.20 -16.07 -10.21
C ASP A 381 22.55 -16.65 -11.48
N GLU A 382 21.81 -17.75 -11.38
CA GLU A 382 21.03 -18.30 -12.49
C GLU A 382 19.89 -17.37 -12.91
N CYS A 383 19.12 -16.83 -11.96
CA CYS A 383 18.10 -15.80 -12.23
C CYS A 383 18.73 -14.59 -12.92
N ARG A 384 19.88 -14.11 -12.45
CA ARG A 384 20.58 -12.95 -13.05
C ARG A 384 21.12 -13.27 -14.43
N ARG A 385 21.66 -14.47 -14.65
CA ARG A 385 22.11 -14.94 -15.97
C ARG A 385 20.93 -14.93 -16.94
N MET A 386 19.78 -15.40 -16.50
CA MET A 386 18.54 -15.40 -17.26
C MET A 386 18.04 -13.97 -17.54
N LEU A 387 18.00 -13.09 -16.54
CA LEU A 387 17.66 -11.67 -16.70
C LEU A 387 18.57 -10.95 -17.71
N LYS A 388 19.89 -11.20 -17.66
CA LYS A 388 20.88 -10.69 -18.62
C LYS A 388 20.67 -11.26 -20.02
N LEU A 389 20.40 -12.56 -20.13
CA LEU A 389 20.11 -13.22 -21.41
C LEU A 389 18.87 -12.63 -22.09
N TRP A 390 17.93 -12.12 -21.31
CA TRP A 390 16.69 -11.50 -21.78
C TRP A 390 16.78 -9.99 -22.01
N GLY A 391 17.97 -9.39 -21.86
CA GLY A 391 18.20 -7.98 -22.15
C GLY A 391 17.57 -7.01 -21.15
N LEU A 392 17.08 -7.49 -20.00
CA LEU A 392 16.56 -6.64 -18.94
C LEU A 392 17.71 -6.01 -18.17
N THR A 393 17.70 -4.69 -18.08
CA THR A 393 18.67 -3.95 -17.26
C THR A 393 18.23 -3.93 -15.80
N ALA A 394 19.19 -3.89 -14.86
CA ALA A 394 18.89 -3.71 -13.43
C ALA A 394 18.00 -2.49 -13.15
N ARG A 395 18.04 -1.49 -14.04
CA ARG A 395 17.28 -0.25 -13.95
C ARG A 395 15.80 -0.39 -14.34
N GLU A 396 15.46 -1.32 -15.23
CA GLU A 396 14.05 -1.63 -15.57
C GLU A 396 13.37 -2.43 -14.45
N LEU A 397 14.18 -3.09 -13.62
CA LEU A 397 13.78 -3.85 -12.43
C LEU A 397 13.63 -2.96 -11.18
N ASP A 398 14.06 -1.70 -11.24
CA ASP A 398 14.12 -0.77 -10.10
C ASP A 398 12.83 0.03 -9.82
N SER A 399 11.73 -0.18 -10.57
CA SER A 399 10.69 0.86 -10.71
C SER A 399 9.34 0.61 -10.03
N LEU A 400 9.10 -0.53 -9.37
CA LEU A 400 7.74 -0.86 -8.93
C LEU A 400 7.46 -0.62 -7.45
N TYR A 401 8.37 -0.99 -6.55
CA TYR A 401 8.29 -0.58 -5.15
C TYR A 401 9.43 0.35 -4.78
N VAL A 402 9.06 1.52 -4.25
CA VAL A 402 10.00 2.55 -3.81
C VAL A 402 9.90 2.74 -2.30
N PRO A 403 10.97 3.22 -1.66
CA PRO A 403 10.89 3.71 -0.29
C PRO A 403 9.85 4.83 -0.18
N LEU A 404 8.93 4.70 0.76
CA LEU A 404 7.88 5.68 1.04
C LEU A 404 8.06 6.22 2.46
N GLY A 405 8.24 7.54 2.59
CA GLY A 405 8.58 8.18 3.87
C GLY A 405 10.07 8.16 4.17
N TRP A 406 10.41 8.28 5.45
CA TRP A 406 11.79 8.34 5.92
C TRP A 406 12.32 6.98 6.33
N TYR A 407 13.59 6.72 6.04
CA TYR A 407 14.27 5.49 6.46
C TYR A 407 15.42 5.82 7.40
N LEU A 408 15.40 5.23 8.59
CA LEU A 408 16.51 5.24 9.54
C LEU A 408 17.22 3.89 9.46
N CYS A 409 18.36 3.87 8.79
CA CYS A 409 19.22 2.69 8.74
C CYS A 409 20.11 2.64 9.98
N ILE A 410 20.12 1.49 10.62
CA ILE A 410 20.90 1.20 11.80
C ILE A 410 21.95 0.14 11.47
N SER A 411 23.23 0.49 11.62
CA SER A 411 24.35 -0.43 11.38
C SER A 411 25.17 -0.68 12.65
N CYS A 412 25.71 -1.89 12.74
CA CYS A 412 26.62 -2.30 13.80
C CYS A 412 27.92 -2.80 13.18
N SER A 413 29.01 -2.10 13.47
CA SER A 413 30.35 -2.52 13.09
C SER A 413 31.13 -2.93 14.34
N THR A 414 31.58 -4.17 14.41
CA THR A 414 32.58 -4.56 15.41
C THR A 414 33.94 -4.16 14.86
N SER A 415 34.66 -3.30 15.58
CA SER A 415 36.10 -3.12 15.30
C SER A 415 36.82 -4.44 15.63
N LYS A 416 37.95 -4.71 14.95
CA LYS A 416 38.77 -5.95 14.99
C LYS A 416 38.61 -6.82 16.25
N ALA A 417 38.62 -8.15 16.10
CA ALA A 417 38.46 -9.16 17.17
C ALA A 417 38.82 -8.67 18.58
N GLY A 418 37.78 -8.36 19.39
CA GLY A 418 37.91 -7.78 20.73
C GLY A 418 37.49 -6.31 20.87
N GLY A 419 37.19 -5.62 19.76
CA GLY A 419 36.70 -4.25 19.77
C GLY A 419 35.24 -4.11 20.21
N ARG A 420 34.90 -3.01 20.89
CA ARG A 420 33.50 -2.66 21.18
C ARG A 420 32.73 -2.48 19.87
N ALA A 421 31.48 -2.93 19.86
CA ALA A 421 30.54 -2.66 18.79
C ALA A 421 30.34 -1.15 18.65
N LEU A 422 30.59 -0.62 17.45
CA LEU A 422 30.30 0.75 17.06
C LEU A 422 29.02 0.75 16.25
N TRP A 423 27.98 1.33 16.84
CA TRP A 423 26.70 1.53 16.19
C TRP A 423 26.68 2.87 15.45
N ARG A 424 26.10 2.87 14.23
CA ARG A 424 25.90 4.08 13.43
C ARG A 424 24.44 4.21 13.02
N ARG A 425 23.99 5.45 12.88
CA ARG A 425 22.67 5.81 12.38
C ARG A 425 22.81 6.62 11.10
N SER A 426 22.08 6.23 10.07
CA SER A 426 22.04 6.93 8.78
C SER A 426 20.59 7.24 8.47
N VAL A 427 20.25 8.52 8.32
CA VAL A 427 18.93 8.92 7.83
C VAL A 427 19.03 8.96 6.31
N LEU A 428 18.24 8.14 5.65
CA LEU A 428 18.20 8.04 4.20
C LEU A 428 16.99 8.84 3.71
N THR A 429 17.27 9.90 2.95
CA THR A 429 16.29 10.90 2.51
C THR A 429 15.83 10.71 1.08
N HIS A 430 16.58 9.97 0.26
CA HIS A 430 16.28 9.76 -1.15
C HIS A 430 16.25 8.26 -1.49
N PRO A 431 15.25 7.75 -2.24
CA PRO A 431 15.25 6.39 -2.77
C PRO A 431 16.59 5.93 -3.37
N GLY A 432 17.30 6.81 -4.06
CA GLY A 432 18.64 6.53 -4.59
C GLY A 432 19.66 6.23 -3.49
N SER A 433 19.66 6.97 -2.38
CA SER A 433 20.55 6.71 -1.23
C SER A 433 20.26 5.37 -0.54
N ILE A 434 19.01 4.93 -0.57
CA ILE A 434 18.57 3.64 0.00
C ILE A 434 19.01 2.48 -0.89
N GLN A 435 19.04 2.67 -2.21
CA GLN A 435 19.56 1.68 -3.16
C GLN A 435 21.05 1.37 -2.94
N TYR A 436 21.88 2.35 -2.53
CA TYR A 436 23.32 2.14 -2.31
C TYR A 436 23.66 1.41 -0.99
N THR A 437 22.74 1.39 -0.02
CA THR A 437 22.92 0.64 1.23
C THR A 437 22.38 -0.78 1.18
N ALA A 438 21.74 -1.19 0.07
CA ALA A 438 21.20 -2.54 -0.06
C ALA A 438 22.35 -3.56 -0.01
N PRO A 439 22.39 -4.46 0.99
CA PRO A 439 23.43 -5.49 1.06
C PRO A 439 23.36 -6.35 -0.21
N ASP A 440 24.52 -6.67 -0.79
CA ASP A 440 24.61 -7.61 -1.91
C ASP A 440 23.86 -8.88 -1.53
N ILE A 441 22.78 -9.20 -2.26
CA ILE A 441 21.90 -10.34 -1.96
C ILE A 441 22.72 -11.65 -1.93
N ARG A 442 23.84 -11.71 -2.68
CA ARG A 442 24.77 -12.84 -2.67
C ARG A 442 25.52 -13.01 -1.35
N ALA A 443 25.59 -11.95 -0.55
CA ALA A 443 26.22 -11.95 0.76
C ALA A 443 25.26 -12.29 1.91
N TRP A 444 23.95 -12.42 1.64
CA TRP A 444 22.96 -12.76 2.66
C TRP A 444 23.21 -14.15 3.21
N LYS A 445 23.21 -14.25 4.54
CA LYS A 445 23.29 -15.49 5.30
C LYS A 445 21.99 -15.72 6.04
N GLU A 446 21.74 -16.96 6.45
CA GLU A 446 20.58 -17.29 7.29
C GLU A 446 20.53 -16.44 8.58
N GLU A 447 21.70 -16.19 9.16
CA GLU A 447 21.85 -15.32 10.33
C GLU A 447 21.38 -13.87 10.09
N ASP A 448 21.38 -13.40 8.83
CA ASP A 448 20.91 -12.07 8.48
C ASP A 448 19.37 -11.99 8.54
N PHE A 449 18.65 -13.08 8.21
CA PHE A 449 17.19 -13.16 8.41
C PHE A 449 16.82 -13.15 9.89
N GLN A 450 17.69 -13.65 10.75
CA GLN A 450 17.47 -13.54 12.20
C GLN A 450 17.44 -12.07 12.63
N ARG A 451 18.19 -11.18 11.96
CA ARG A 451 18.20 -9.73 12.26
C ARG A 451 16.89 -9.02 11.93
N HIS A 452 16.02 -9.68 11.17
CA HIS A 452 14.66 -9.20 10.94
C HIS A 452 13.78 -9.36 12.18
N ARG A 453 14.10 -10.20 13.16
CA ARG A 453 13.24 -10.35 14.36
C ARG A 453 13.06 -9.01 15.09
N VAL A 454 11.83 -8.72 15.53
CA VAL A 454 11.52 -7.51 16.31
C VAL A 454 12.39 -7.36 17.56
N SER A 455 12.75 -8.47 18.23
CA SER A 455 13.64 -8.47 19.38
C SER A 455 15.09 -8.03 19.04
N ASN A 456 15.53 -8.23 17.79
CA ASN A 456 16.81 -7.72 17.33
C ASN A 456 16.76 -6.22 17.05
N TYR A 457 15.66 -5.70 16.50
CA TYR A 457 15.40 -4.26 16.43
C TYR A 457 15.42 -3.63 17.81
N ARG A 458 14.75 -4.28 18.78
CA ARG A 458 14.73 -3.87 20.18
C ARG A 458 16.12 -3.77 20.79
N THR A 459 16.88 -4.86 20.75
CA THR A 459 18.25 -4.91 21.28
C THR A 459 19.12 -3.83 20.65
N THR A 460 19.07 -3.73 19.32
CA THR A 460 19.82 -2.76 18.52
C THR A 460 19.48 -1.31 18.89
N PHE A 461 18.19 -1.00 19.00
CA PHE A 461 17.72 0.35 19.35
C PHE A 461 18.17 0.75 20.74
N PHE A 462 18.02 -0.12 21.75
CA PHE A 462 18.39 0.19 23.13
C PHE A 462 19.91 0.36 23.35
N GLU A 463 20.72 -0.39 22.61
CA GLU A 463 22.17 -0.21 22.58
C GLU A 463 22.56 1.17 22.03
N ILE A 464 21.88 1.63 20.97
CA ILE A 464 22.13 2.94 20.36
C ILE A 464 21.63 4.09 21.22
N ALA A 465 20.45 3.92 21.80
CA ALA A 465 19.84 4.87 22.70
C ALA A 465 20.57 4.99 24.05
N ARG A 466 21.63 4.19 24.27
CA ARG A 466 22.48 4.19 25.48
C ARG A 466 21.67 4.09 26.78
N LYS A 467 20.57 3.32 26.77
CA LYS A 467 19.60 3.21 27.89
C LYS A 467 19.00 4.55 28.39
N THR A 468 19.04 5.61 27.59
CA THR A 468 18.55 6.96 27.98
C THR A 468 17.17 7.32 27.43
N THR A 469 16.31 6.34 27.14
CA THR A 469 15.03 6.59 26.44
C THR A 469 13.78 6.21 27.25
N TYR A 470 12.80 7.13 27.18
CA TYR A 470 11.70 7.42 28.12
C TYR A 470 12.16 7.63 29.57
N ARG A 471 12.41 8.90 29.93
CA ARG A 471 12.32 9.37 31.31
C ARG A 471 11.00 10.10 31.40
N ASP A 472 10.09 9.60 32.22
CA ASP A 472 8.97 10.43 32.66
C ASP A 472 9.60 11.60 33.43
N ASP A 473 9.32 12.85 33.04
CA ASP A 473 9.84 14.02 33.75
C ASP A 473 9.28 14.10 35.19
N ASP A 474 8.32 13.23 35.52
CA ASP A 474 7.69 13.09 36.82
C ASP A 474 8.11 11.78 37.52
N GLU A 475 9.38 11.71 37.98
CA GLU A 475 9.95 10.56 38.71
C GLU A 475 9.18 10.20 40.02
N ASN A 476 8.20 11.00 40.45
CA ASN A 476 7.45 10.83 41.69
C ASN A 476 6.07 10.17 41.52
N THR A 477 5.58 9.95 40.30
CA THR A 477 4.27 9.33 40.10
C THR A 477 4.44 7.80 40.04
N PRO A 478 3.87 7.03 41.00
CA PRO A 478 4.01 5.58 41.00
C PRO A 478 3.49 4.98 39.68
N SER A 479 4.29 4.11 39.07
CA SER A 479 3.92 3.36 37.88
C SER A 479 2.64 2.57 38.18
N SER A 480 1.53 2.96 37.54
CA SER A 480 0.29 2.20 37.53
C SER A 480 0.47 0.92 36.72
N ASP A 481 -0.03 -0.20 37.23
CA ASP A 481 -0.08 -1.46 36.47
C ASP A 481 -0.83 -1.24 35.15
N VAL A 482 -0.33 -1.84 34.07
CA VAL A 482 -1.07 -1.81 32.79
C VAL A 482 -2.35 -2.63 32.97
N ILE A 483 -3.45 -2.21 32.36
CA ILE A 483 -4.71 -2.94 32.39
C ILE A 483 -5.02 -3.43 30.99
N ILE A 484 -4.98 -4.76 30.78
CA ILE A 484 -5.61 -5.35 29.60
C ILE A 484 -7.12 -5.20 29.75
N THR A 485 -7.74 -4.46 28.85
CA THR A 485 -9.20 -4.24 28.84
C THR A 485 -9.89 -5.14 27.82
N ASP A 486 -11.07 -5.64 28.18
CA ASP A 486 -11.84 -6.60 27.37
C ASP A 486 -12.20 -6.07 25.98
N SER A 487 -12.43 -4.77 25.84
CA SER A 487 -12.48 -4.06 24.55
C SER A 487 -12.57 -2.54 24.77
N ILE A 488 -11.83 -1.75 23.98
CA ILE A 488 -12.06 -0.29 23.90
C ILE A 488 -13.33 0.02 23.09
N PHE A 489 -13.68 -0.88 22.18
CA PHE A 489 -14.86 -0.78 21.33
C PHE A 489 -15.81 -1.94 21.65
N PRO A 490 -16.45 -1.93 22.83
CA PRO A 490 -17.35 -3.02 23.20
C PRO A 490 -18.52 -3.06 22.21
N ALA A 491 -18.74 -4.22 21.61
CA ALA A 491 -19.88 -4.44 20.75
C ALA A 491 -21.11 -4.72 21.61
N SER A 492 -22.20 -4.02 21.32
CA SER A 492 -23.50 -4.28 21.94
C SER A 492 -24.44 -4.78 20.86
N ILE A 493 -24.91 -6.04 20.97
CA ILE A 493 -25.87 -6.61 20.02
C ILE A 493 -27.28 -6.40 20.57
N LYS A 494 -28.06 -5.55 19.91
CA LYS A 494 -29.46 -5.24 20.26
C LYS A 494 -30.41 -6.28 19.68
N SER A 495 -30.17 -6.72 18.45
CA SER A 495 -30.89 -7.82 17.82
C SER A 495 -30.07 -8.50 16.74
N LEU A 496 -30.32 -9.79 16.53
CA LEU A 496 -29.76 -10.59 15.45
C LEU A 496 -30.91 -11.36 14.80
N ILE A 497 -31.23 -10.99 13.56
CA ILE A 497 -32.40 -11.49 12.84
C ILE A 497 -31.94 -12.19 11.57
N VAL A 498 -32.38 -13.42 11.36
CA VAL A 498 -32.20 -14.15 10.10
C VAL A 498 -33.45 -13.96 9.25
N LEU A 499 -33.31 -13.17 8.20
CA LEU A 499 -34.34 -12.94 7.19
C LEU A 499 -34.26 -14.03 6.12
N THR A 500 -35.37 -14.72 5.87
CA THR A 500 -35.48 -15.73 4.82
C THR A 500 -36.52 -15.30 3.79
N LYS A 501 -36.28 -15.59 2.51
CA LYS A 501 -37.23 -15.24 1.45
C LYS A 501 -38.41 -16.22 1.40
N GLU A 502 -39.62 -15.68 1.34
CA GLU A 502 -40.85 -16.47 1.20
C GLU A 502 -40.85 -17.27 -0.12
N GLY A 503 -41.36 -18.51 -0.08
CA GLY A 503 -41.56 -19.35 -1.27
C GLY A 503 -40.35 -20.16 -1.75
N ASP A 504 -39.18 -20.03 -1.13
CA ASP A 504 -38.02 -20.88 -1.44
C ASP A 504 -38.15 -22.25 -0.73
N SER A 505 -38.35 -23.32 -1.50
CA SER A 505 -38.60 -24.68 -0.99
C SER A 505 -37.36 -25.56 -0.93
N GLY A 506 -36.16 -24.99 -1.16
CA GLY A 506 -34.89 -25.70 -1.06
C GLY A 506 -34.53 -26.06 0.39
N MET A 507 -33.71 -27.11 0.57
CA MET A 507 -33.07 -27.42 1.87
C MET A 507 -32.09 -26.34 2.34
N THR A 508 -31.59 -25.56 1.38
CA THR A 508 -30.73 -24.41 1.59
C THR A 508 -31.50 -23.20 1.09
N LYS A 509 -31.66 -22.19 1.94
CA LYS A 509 -32.22 -20.90 1.54
C LYS A 509 -31.15 -19.84 1.62
N THR A 510 -31.14 -18.93 0.64
CA THR A 510 -30.37 -17.69 0.76
C THR A 510 -31.07 -16.80 1.78
N CYS A 511 -30.32 -16.41 2.81
CA CYS A 511 -30.79 -15.64 3.94
C CYS A 511 -29.98 -14.36 4.11
N GLN A 512 -30.52 -13.39 4.84
CA GLN A 512 -29.77 -12.25 5.35
C GLN A 512 -29.75 -12.26 6.88
N VAL A 513 -28.56 -12.31 7.46
CA VAL A 513 -28.33 -12.09 8.89
C VAL A 513 -28.19 -10.59 9.10
N VAL A 514 -29.20 -9.98 9.72
CA VAL A 514 -29.21 -8.57 10.08
C VAL A 514 -28.86 -8.44 11.56
N ILE A 515 -27.77 -7.75 11.83
CA ILE A 515 -27.25 -7.50 13.18
C ILE A 515 -27.44 -6.02 13.46
N ASP A 516 -28.19 -5.70 14.50
CA ASP A 516 -28.35 -4.35 15.03
C ASP A 516 -27.61 -4.22 16.35
N GLY A 517 -26.95 -3.08 16.54
CA GLY A 517 -26.05 -2.92 17.67
C GLY A 517 -25.27 -1.62 17.71
N GLU A 518 -24.11 -1.67 18.34
CA GLU A 518 -23.13 -0.60 18.40
C GLU A 518 -21.73 -1.17 18.15
N ASN A 519 -20.88 -0.36 17.50
CA ASN A 519 -19.50 -0.71 17.14
C ASN A 519 -19.40 -1.91 16.18
N LEU A 520 -20.42 -2.11 15.32
CA LEU A 520 -20.44 -3.20 14.33
C LEU A 520 -19.49 -2.95 13.14
N ASP A 521 -18.92 -1.77 13.04
CA ASP A 521 -17.79 -1.45 12.16
C ASP A 521 -16.51 -2.26 12.48
N PHE A 522 -16.43 -2.86 13.68
CA PHE A 522 -15.38 -3.80 14.07
C PHE A 522 -15.77 -5.27 13.87
N LEU A 523 -16.91 -5.56 13.22
CA LEU A 523 -17.31 -6.94 12.92
C LEU A 523 -16.26 -7.61 12.01
N THR A 524 -15.85 -8.83 12.34
CA THR A 524 -14.86 -9.56 11.53
C THR A 524 -15.44 -9.88 10.17
N ARG A 525 -14.65 -9.82 9.09
CA ARG A 525 -15.18 -10.09 7.73
C ARG A 525 -15.18 -11.56 7.35
N ASP A 526 -14.22 -12.33 7.84
CA ASP A 526 -14.05 -13.73 7.42
C ASP A 526 -15.02 -14.68 8.13
N ASN A 527 -15.27 -14.47 9.44
CA ASN A 527 -16.20 -15.29 10.22
C ASN A 527 -16.97 -14.42 11.25
N PRO A 528 -17.84 -13.52 10.78
CA PRO A 528 -18.57 -12.56 11.62
C PRO A 528 -19.54 -13.21 12.62
N VAL A 529 -20.07 -14.38 12.29
CA VAL A 529 -21.08 -15.08 13.10
C VAL A 529 -20.83 -16.58 13.07
N SER A 530 -20.70 -17.22 14.23
CA SER A 530 -20.73 -18.69 14.34
C SER A 530 -22.02 -19.22 14.93
N ASP A 531 -22.11 -20.55 14.96
CA ASP A 531 -23.22 -21.33 15.52
C ASP A 531 -24.52 -21.22 14.72
N LEU A 532 -24.46 -20.57 13.56
CA LEU A 532 -25.45 -20.66 12.50
C LEU A 532 -25.13 -21.85 11.59
N PRO A 533 -26.13 -22.61 11.09
CA PRO A 533 -25.92 -23.77 10.22
C PRO A 533 -25.64 -23.36 8.77
N VAL A 534 -24.53 -22.64 8.56
CA VAL A 534 -24.02 -22.18 7.26
C VAL A 534 -23.08 -23.25 6.69
N PRO A 535 -23.39 -23.91 5.54
CA PRO A 535 -22.60 -25.04 5.03
C PRO A 535 -21.13 -24.74 4.74
N ASP A 536 -20.84 -23.52 4.25
CA ASP A 536 -19.50 -23.11 3.80
C ASP A 536 -18.88 -21.99 4.66
N GLU A 537 -19.57 -21.56 5.73
CA GLU A 537 -19.21 -20.39 6.55
C GLU A 537 -18.93 -19.09 5.76
N LYS A 538 -19.42 -19.00 4.52
CA LYS A 538 -19.23 -17.82 3.67
C LYS A 538 -20.32 -16.80 3.92
N PHE A 539 -19.91 -15.66 4.46
CA PHE A 539 -20.75 -14.48 4.60
C PHE A 539 -20.32 -13.43 3.58
N VAL A 540 -21.30 -12.83 2.89
CA VAL A 540 -21.09 -11.67 2.03
C VAL A 540 -21.69 -10.45 2.73
N VAL A 541 -20.88 -9.45 3.04
CA VAL A 541 -21.38 -8.21 3.64
C VAL A 541 -22.15 -7.44 2.56
N VAL A 542 -23.46 -7.29 2.72
CA VAL A 542 -24.33 -6.56 1.78
C VAL A 542 -24.69 -5.16 2.27
N TYR A 543 -24.53 -4.90 3.57
CA TYR A 543 -24.64 -3.58 4.16
C TYR A 543 -23.79 -3.52 5.44
N SER A 544 -23.11 -2.41 5.68
CA SER A 544 -22.34 -2.23 6.91
C SER A 544 -22.36 -0.76 7.34
N SER A 545 -22.62 -0.57 8.64
CA SER A 545 -22.58 0.71 9.32
C SER A 545 -22.22 0.48 10.79
N ARG A 546 -21.99 1.56 11.54
CA ARG A 546 -21.73 1.51 12.99
C ARG A 546 -22.77 0.71 13.78
N GLN A 547 -24.04 0.87 13.41
CA GLN A 547 -25.17 0.37 14.20
C GLN A 547 -25.86 -0.83 13.60
N ARG A 548 -25.56 -1.13 12.34
CA ARG A 548 -26.24 -2.20 11.61
C ARG A 548 -25.32 -2.81 10.57
N VAL A 549 -25.28 -4.14 10.54
CA VAL A 549 -24.63 -4.93 9.49
C VAL A 549 -25.64 -5.93 8.94
N ALA A 550 -25.66 -6.10 7.62
CA ALA A 550 -26.39 -7.18 6.99
C ALA A 550 -25.42 -8.07 6.21
N LEU A 551 -25.51 -9.36 6.48
CA LEU A 551 -24.69 -10.41 5.88
C LEU A 551 -25.59 -11.33 5.06
N GLN A 552 -25.25 -11.60 3.82
CA GLN A 552 -25.90 -12.62 3.01
C GLN A 552 -25.14 -13.93 3.14
N CYS A 553 -25.86 -15.01 3.39
CA CYS A 553 -25.31 -16.36 3.43
C CYS A 553 -26.39 -17.39 3.11
N ASP A 554 -25.95 -18.61 2.82
CA ASP A 554 -26.84 -19.74 2.60
C ASP A 554 -26.97 -20.55 3.90
N ILE A 555 -28.20 -20.72 4.40
CA ILE A 555 -28.46 -21.39 5.68
C ILE A 555 -29.33 -22.63 5.46
N ARG A 556 -29.02 -23.71 6.19
CA ARG A 556 -29.88 -24.89 6.28
C ARG A 556 -31.00 -24.66 7.27
N THR A 557 -32.21 -24.40 6.78
CA THR A 557 -33.35 -23.99 7.62
C THR A 557 -33.88 -25.10 8.52
N ASP A 558 -33.62 -26.37 8.22
CA ASP A 558 -34.02 -27.52 9.05
C ASP A 558 -33.30 -27.55 10.41
N ARG A 559 -32.21 -26.80 10.56
CA ARG A 559 -31.40 -26.73 11.77
C ARG A 559 -31.50 -25.41 12.53
N LEU A 560 -32.26 -24.45 12.03
CA LEU A 560 -32.40 -23.14 12.64
C LEU A 560 -33.68 -23.11 13.49
N SER A 561 -33.53 -23.00 14.81
CA SER A 561 -34.66 -22.84 15.74
C SER A 561 -34.75 -21.40 16.23
N LYS A 562 -35.97 -20.88 16.38
CA LYS A 562 -36.20 -19.56 16.98
C LYS A 562 -35.64 -19.54 18.41
N GLY A 563 -34.87 -18.51 18.73
CA GLY A 563 -34.21 -18.37 20.03
C GLY A 563 -32.89 -19.14 20.15
N ALA A 564 -32.37 -19.73 19.06
CA ALA A 564 -31.01 -20.26 19.03
C ALA A 564 -30.00 -19.17 19.44
N ALA A 565 -28.91 -19.56 20.06
CA ALA A 565 -27.81 -18.64 20.36
C ALA A 565 -26.82 -18.65 19.19
N ALA A 566 -26.38 -17.47 18.76
CA ALA A 566 -25.29 -17.30 17.81
C ALA A 566 -24.20 -16.42 18.43
N VAL A 567 -22.95 -16.66 18.07
CA VAL A 567 -21.82 -15.85 18.54
C VAL A 567 -21.44 -14.87 17.45
N VAL A 568 -21.57 -13.57 17.74
CA VAL A 568 -21.14 -12.47 16.88
C VAL A 568 -19.70 -12.10 17.22
N ARG A 569 -18.82 -12.09 16.22
CA ARG A 569 -17.40 -11.79 16.40
C ARG A 569 -17.06 -10.39 15.92
N THR A 570 -16.47 -9.61 16.81
CA THR A 570 -15.79 -8.37 16.47
C THR A 570 -14.28 -8.53 16.60
N HIS A 571 -13.49 -7.57 16.16
CA HIS A 571 -12.04 -7.62 16.27
C HIS A 571 -11.58 -7.92 17.71
N PHE A 572 -12.26 -7.38 18.73
CA PHE A 572 -11.83 -7.47 20.13
C PHE A 572 -12.55 -8.54 20.96
N GLN A 573 -13.81 -8.84 20.64
CA GLN A 573 -14.66 -9.67 21.50
C GLN A 573 -15.65 -10.53 20.71
N GLU A 574 -16.08 -11.61 21.35
CA GLU A 574 -17.22 -12.43 20.97
C GLU A 574 -18.44 -12.04 21.82
N VAL A 575 -19.60 -11.88 21.19
CA VAL A 575 -20.87 -11.56 21.86
C VAL A 575 -21.91 -12.57 21.47
N THR A 576 -22.42 -13.32 22.46
CA THR A 576 -23.54 -14.24 22.24
C THR A 576 -24.84 -13.46 22.16
N ALA A 577 -25.61 -13.68 21.09
CA ALA A 577 -26.91 -13.06 20.87
C ALA A 577 -27.98 -14.14 20.56
N SER A 578 -29.23 -13.85 20.92
CA SER A 578 -30.36 -14.71 20.53
C SER A 578 -30.76 -14.41 19.08
N VAL A 579 -31.01 -15.47 18.33
CA VAL A 579 -31.37 -15.44 16.92
C VAL A 579 -32.89 -15.43 16.78
N ASP A 580 -33.42 -14.37 16.18
CA ASP A 580 -34.78 -14.34 15.66
C ASP A 580 -34.80 -14.73 14.18
N ILE A 581 -35.93 -15.27 13.73
CA ILE A 581 -36.12 -15.71 12.35
C ILE A 581 -37.39 -15.05 11.83
N GLU A 582 -37.29 -14.39 10.68
CA GLU A 582 -38.43 -13.74 10.02
C GLU A 582 -38.47 -14.15 8.54
N GLU A 583 -39.67 -14.46 8.06
CA GLU A 583 -39.91 -14.64 6.62
C GLU A 583 -40.32 -13.30 6.02
N VAL A 584 -39.65 -12.90 4.95
CA VAL A 584 -39.90 -11.65 4.24
C VAL A 584 -40.20 -11.94 2.76
N PRO A 585 -41.10 -11.17 2.11
CA PRO A 585 -41.39 -11.36 0.69
C PRO A 585 -40.14 -11.18 -0.19
N GLU A 586 -39.30 -10.21 0.16
CA GLU A 586 -38.01 -9.94 -0.47
C GLU A 586 -36.98 -9.52 0.57
N LEU A 587 -35.71 -9.86 0.30
CA LEU A 587 -34.59 -9.48 1.15
C LEU A 587 -34.31 -7.96 1.01
N PRO A 588 -34.23 -7.21 2.12
CA PRO A 588 -34.20 -5.75 2.08
C PRO A 588 -32.88 -5.17 1.56
N TYR A 589 -31.77 -5.88 1.72
CA TYR A 589 -30.46 -5.43 1.24
C TYR A 589 -30.14 -6.11 -0.09
N LYS A 590 -29.57 -5.37 -1.03
CA LYS A 590 -29.10 -5.94 -2.30
C LYS A 590 -27.58 -6.10 -2.22
N VAL A 591 -27.06 -7.17 -2.82
CA VAL A 591 -25.61 -7.29 -3.03
C VAL A 591 -25.19 -6.13 -3.92
N GLU A 592 -24.43 -5.18 -3.37
CA GLU A 592 -23.72 -4.23 -4.23
C GLU A 592 -22.65 -5.02 -4.97
N GLU A 593 -22.69 -5.02 -6.31
CA GLU A 593 -21.60 -5.58 -7.12
C GLU A 593 -20.29 -4.94 -6.66
N GLU A 594 -19.32 -5.76 -6.24
CA GLU A 594 -18.09 -5.36 -5.53
C GLU A 594 -17.47 -4.06 -6.09
N GLY A 595 -17.86 -2.94 -5.49
CA GLY A 595 -17.34 -1.61 -5.74
C GLY A 595 -17.01 -0.99 -4.39
N LEU A 596 -15.77 -0.51 -4.24
CA LEU A 596 -15.29 0.21 -3.05
C LEU A 596 -16.35 1.18 -2.51
N ILE A 597 -16.52 1.18 -1.18
CA ILE A 597 -17.46 1.97 -0.38
C ILE A 597 -17.82 3.30 -1.08
N PRO A 598 -19.04 3.43 -1.63
CA PRO A 598 -19.45 4.60 -2.41
C PRO A 598 -19.27 5.93 -1.69
N GLU A 599 -19.32 5.95 -0.35
CA GLU A 599 -19.23 7.18 0.45
C GLU A 599 -17.86 7.87 0.37
N VAL A 600 -16.76 7.12 0.26
CA VAL A 600 -15.41 7.70 0.14
C VAL A 600 -15.19 8.23 -1.28
N VAL A 601 -15.63 7.48 -2.29
CA VAL A 601 -15.54 7.88 -3.70
C VAL A 601 -16.42 9.09 -3.98
N LYS A 602 -17.64 9.12 -3.46
CA LYS A 602 -18.59 10.23 -3.59
C LYS A 602 -18.10 11.50 -2.91
N ALA A 603 -17.52 11.39 -1.71
CA ALA A 603 -16.93 12.54 -1.00
C ALA A 603 -15.72 13.15 -1.74
N ILE A 604 -14.96 12.34 -2.48
CA ILE A 604 -13.84 12.78 -3.32
C ILE A 604 -14.35 13.41 -4.63
N GLN A 605 -15.37 12.81 -5.27
CA GLN A 605 -15.92 13.29 -6.53
C GLN A 605 -16.70 14.61 -6.39
N GLU A 606 -17.48 14.78 -5.31
CA GLU A 606 -18.29 15.99 -5.09
C GLU A 606 -17.43 17.24 -4.83
N LYS A 607 -16.17 17.09 -4.37
CA LYS A 607 -15.23 18.20 -4.15
C LYS A 607 -14.25 18.47 -5.29
N ALA A 608 -14.15 17.56 -6.27
CA ALA A 608 -13.25 17.71 -7.42
C ALA A 608 -13.86 18.52 -8.58
N THR A 609 -15.08 19.05 -8.43
CA THR A 609 -15.66 19.96 -9.42
C THR A 609 -15.25 21.39 -9.08
N PRO A 610 -14.32 22.03 -9.83
CA PRO A 610 -14.02 23.43 -9.58
C PRO A 610 -15.27 24.26 -9.86
N ALA A 611 -15.63 25.12 -8.89
CA ALA A 611 -16.65 26.14 -9.10
C ALA A 611 -16.26 26.96 -10.32
N LYS A 612 -17.10 26.94 -11.37
CA LYS A 612 -17.03 27.93 -12.44
C LYS A 612 -17.28 29.30 -11.80
N GLU A 613 -16.21 30.08 -11.62
CA GLU A 613 -16.30 31.50 -11.35
C GLU A 613 -17.00 32.18 -12.54
N GLU A 614 -18.21 32.69 -12.31
CA GLU A 614 -18.85 33.67 -13.17
C GLU A 614 -18.09 34.99 -13.07
N ALA A 615 -17.29 35.29 -14.10
CA ALA A 615 -16.77 36.62 -14.32
C ALA A 615 -17.91 37.54 -14.79
N ALA A 616 -18.39 38.39 -13.90
CA ALA A 616 -19.28 39.50 -14.23
C ALA A 616 -18.49 40.61 -14.97
N GLY A 617 -18.93 40.92 -16.18
CA GLY A 617 -18.52 42.10 -16.97
C GLY A 617 -19.71 42.65 -17.77
N PRO A 618 -19.78 43.98 -18.01
CA PRO A 618 -21.06 44.69 -18.04
C PRO A 618 -21.79 44.69 -19.39
N SER A 619 -23.10 44.88 -19.23
CA SER A 619 -24.19 45.05 -20.20
C SER A 619 -23.88 45.82 -21.49
N VAL A 620 -24.38 45.30 -22.61
CA VAL A 620 -24.87 46.10 -23.74
C VAL A 620 -26.15 45.47 -24.32
N GLY A 621 -27.27 46.20 -24.15
CA GLY A 621 -28.31 46.48 -25.16
C GLY A 621 -29.02 45.35 -25.92
N SER A 622 -30.26 45.07 -25.50
CA SER A 622 -31.52 44.93 -26.28
C SER A 622 -31.57 44.06 -27.57
N VAL A 623 -32.58 43.20 -27.66
CA VAL A 623 -33.84 43.41 -28.44
C VAL A 623 -34.69 42.11 -28.44
N LEU A 624 -35.97 42.28 -28.13
CA LEU A 624 -37.20 41.50 -28.41
C LEU A 624 -37.13 40.07 -29.01
N GLY A 625 -38.01 39.20 -28.48
CA GLY A 625 -38.61 38.11 -29.25
C GLY A 625 -39.33 37.05 -28.42
N HIS A 626 -40.62 37.26 -28.13
CA HIS A 626 -41.58 36.24 -27.70
C HIS A 626 -41.75 35.13 -28.77
N VAL A 627 -42.04 33.91 -28.31
CA VAL A 627 -42.90 32.81 -28.84
C VAL A 627 -42.38 31.52 -28.17
N GLY A 628 -43.08 30.75 -27.34
CA GLY A 628 -44.49 30.36 -27.35
C GLY A 628 -44.63 29.01 -28.08
N GLY A 629 -44.65 27.87 -27.37
CA GLY A 629 -44.92 26.59 -28.02
C GLY A 629 -44.65 25.36 -27.17
N ALA A 630 -45.66 24.92 -26.43
CA ALA A 630 -45.79 23.56 -25.92
C ALA A 630 -46.26 22.63 -27.06
N ILE A 631 -45.69 21.43 -27.18
CA ILE A 631 -46.33 20.28 -27.84
C ILE A 631 -46.00 19.00 -27.05
N THR A 632 -47.07 18.28 -26.76
CA THR A 632 -47.23 16.99 -26.09
C THR A 632 -46.93 15.78 -26.99
N ASP A 633 -46.53 14.67 -26.35
CA ASP A 633 -46.83 13.25 -26.59
C ASP A 633 -46.96 12.68 -28.02
N THR A 634 -46.25 11.56 -28.30
CA THR A 634 -46.81 10.19 -28.32
C THR A 634 -45.86 9.14 -28.94
N ALA A 635 -46.06 7.88 -28.53
CA ALA A 635 -45.84 6.60 -29.24
C ALA A 635 -44.56 5.76 -28.99
N SER A 636 -44.61 5.02 -27.87
CA SER A 636 -44.61 3.54 -27.73
C SER A 636 -44.23 2.55 -28.87
N VAL A 637 -43.61 1.44 -28.43
CA VAL A 637 -43.65 0.03 -28.92
C VAL A 637 -42.77 -0.37 -30.11
N VAL A 638 -41.77 -1.24 -29.87
CA VAL A 638 -41.66 -2.61 -30.44
C VAL A 638 -40.82 -3.48 -29.49
N ALA A 639 -41.41 -4.58 -29.01
CA ALA A 639 -40.72 -5.74 -28.46
C ALA A 639 -40.63 -6.82 -29.54
N GLY A 640 -39.53 -7.60 -29.55
CA GLY A 640 -39.33 -8.68 -30.52
C GLY A 640 -38.32 -9.70 -30.02
N ALA A 641 -38.83 -10.83 -29.54
CA ALA A 641 -38.14 -12.02 -29.05
C ALA A 641 -37.13 -12.65 -30.03
N ALA A 642 -36.12 -13.33 -29.47
CA ALA A 642 -35.56 -14.55 -30.05
C ALA A 642 -34.95 -15.43 -28.94
N SER A 643 -35.63 -16.52 -28.62
CA SER A 643 -35.09 -17.70 -27.95
C SER A 643 -34.88 -18.80 -29.00
N SER A 644 -33.78 -19.56 -28.91
CA SER A 644 -33.81 -21.02 -28.64
C SER A 644 -32.62 -21.77 -29.23
N THR A 645 -32.24 -22.82 -28.49
CA THR A 645 -31.70 -24.12 -28.92
C THR A 645 -30.30 -24.16 -29.53
N TRP A 646 -29.35 -24.80 -28.85
CA TRP A 646 -28.67 -26.02 -29.33
C TRP A 646 -28.17 -26.81 -28.11
N ASP A 647 -28.55 -28.09 -28.04
CA ASP A 647 -28.17 -29.03 -27.00
C ASP A 647 -27.69 -30.34 -27.66
N THR A 648 -26.63 -30.90 -27.09
CA THR A 648 -26.23 -32.33 -27.07
C THR A 648 -25.30 -32.96 -28.14
N VAL A 649 -24.46 -33.86 -27.59
CA VAL A 649 -23.72 -35.04 -28.12
C VAL A 649 -22.28 -34.73 -28.59
N THR A 650 -21.15 -35.27 -28.07
CA THR A 650 -20.69 -36.55 -27.46
C THR A 650 -19.56 -36.23 -26.43
N GLY A 651 -19.11 -37.02 -25.44
CA GLY A 651 -19.04 -38.47 -25.26
C GLY A 651 -17.57 -38.94 -25.21
N TRP A 652 -17.02 -39.16 -24.00
CA TRP A 652 -15.91 -40.06 -23.61
C TRP A 652 -14.52 -39.96 -24.31
N PHE A 653 -13.46 -39.76 -23.51
CA PHE A 653 -12.34 -40.71 -23.44
C PHE A 653 -11.54 -40.59 -22.11
N SER A 654 -11.16 -41.76 -21.63
CA SER A 654 -10.40 -42.08 -20.42
C SER A 654 -8.88 -41.88 -20.57
N SER A 655 -8.22 -41.66 -19.43
CA SER A 655 -6.86 -42.07 -19.05
C SER A 655 -5.67 -41.66 -19.93
N LYS A 656 -4.79 -40.83 -19.35
CA LYS A 656 -3.42 -41.20 -18.98
C LYS A 656 -2.83 -40.20 -18.02
#